data_AF-A0A816A9W5-F1
#
_entry.id   AF-A0A816A9W5-F1
#
_cell.length_a   1.000
_cell.length_b   1.000
_cell.length_c   1.000
_cell.angle_alpha   90.00
_cell.angle_beta   90.00
_cell.angle_gamma   90.00
#
_symmetry.space_group_name_H-M   'P 1'
#
loop_
_entity.id
_entity.type
_entity.pdbx_description
1 polymer ?
#
loop_
_entity_poly.entity_id
_entity_poly.type
_entity_poly.pdbx_seq_one_letter_code
_entity_poly.pdbx_strand_id
1 'polypeptide(L)'
;MSERLTLRWLYNKLIRGNLFDSRSSDPVIIHREILSTRLYILFLIISLVILTTYTSLYNQIESKTVTFPSASIYQKLEKKYSNSLQCLCTKVSIPYGEFVTTTPKFHQICSSDFISQKWIDFIFQINVKSTLPIDVRTSLSSMFQLIRSFCQSATHTTIHSLDSFHHSPVISPILLTKHILETKVRTTLHLLHQTTASNFLQSMTLAQKMTQANQLITALFTNYMITSKIIPSLSGENLIFDTNIHENKYIRKNSTVICSCQNHDSCHLPGYIYLNGNYHKTYEIFDLNQLEANETLSGIIVDCLPIQTTLYSSLECFYNQLCLNILLASYQKKINISRLNSFLTSRFHLKTPIKSLVEELFIEELFNHTNFSTYYMKCLPYVCTYLHFNRFNWISVLTVMFALFGGINTVLRLITPYIIRTVLFLIKPKQVRENRNTTIRVRLKKLVFVFKMQLISLNIYDSNVNNPTHIYYGRLATRLHLISLFISICICILFSDLSNQIITENVSTVSLDTYAYLEKQYSSTLRCLCTQISIPYEDFINISVNYHQICSSEFIQSSWYERLSVFNNNYEQTDFLSISSSYFQTLETFCFIANETIADARKRFLARNFINSQLLTRQFFDSQINASINAFQQLTKTEFRYRINLTNTLLHSNQYISRTTTSTRLIAASHYKNDTFESIRMFVLALYAINTNNDRCYCAMNSTCSLDYALLNFDIAQHFNWQIPGIHGGCSIINTVMKSSLICWFNYSCFSQLRELVRPLGISIPWNTTLLDQLLPSRYSPDTLIEIILNEIMIEEWNSSYSFDKFYSKCQPSSCSFTYEKQVNIIYIVTIVISLIGGINTILRLTSPLIIKIILKIISTIKYHKEEHQQNPRIQSNNNITHRLVNKLISLNIFDDGSDDPERIHRQRISTRLYIVGFTVAIYFISVYTIFMSRSEFQFFSNPSENDYNELLASYSDSLKCPCRKTSIEYKSFLKIDTKPHSVCSSDFVHRRWIEYLFNTFHWYSYDRRDIRTRGGAYFVFLSTLCQISQKTIDNAKEQFLDTSFVNTHMISQLDFDIQINNTISQ
;
A
#
# COMPACT_ATOMS: atom_id res chain seq x y z
N MET A 1 -19.18 -60.51 51.33
CA MET A 1 -19.13 -60.31 52.80
C MET A 1 -17.93 -59.46 53.28
N SER A 2 -16.84 -59.32 52.52
CA SER A 2 -15.67 -58.53 52.93
C SER A 2 -15.79 -57.01 52.74
N GLU A 3 -16.55 -56.50 51.75
CA GLU A 3 -16.75 -55.05 51.55
C GLU A 3 -17.52 -54.35 52.67
N ARG A 4 -18.55 -55.00 53.24
CA ARG A 4 -19.29 -54.43 54.38
C ARG A 4 -18.43 -54.40 55.63
N LEU A 5 -17.50 -55.33 55.80
CA LEU A 5 -16.55 -55.35 56.91
C LEU A 5 -15.47 -54.28 56.74
N THR A 6 -14.96 -54.04 55.53
CA THR A 6 -13.97 -52.97 55.27
C THR A 6 -14.59 -51.58 55.40
N LEU A 7 -15.81 -51.34 54.89
CA LEU A 7 -16.53 -50.08 55.09
C LEU A 7 -16.89 -49.84 56.55
N ARG A 8 -17.33 -50.87 57.28
CA ARG A 8 -17.65 -50.75 58.72
C ARG A 8 -16.39 -50.60 59.57
N TRP A 9 -15.26 -51.19 59.16
CA TRP A 9 -13.95 -50.98 59.75
C TRP A 9 -13.43 -49.56 59.48
N LEU A 10 -13.53 -49.05 58.25
CA LEU A 10 -13.15 -47.68 57.90
C LEU A 10 -14.03 -46.66 58.64
N TYR A 11 -15.34 -46.90 58.68
CA TYR A 11 -16.32 -46.07 59.40
C TYR A 11 -16.05 -46.06 60.90
N ASN A 12 -15.81 -47.22 61.52
CA ASN A 12 -15.45 -47.30 62.95
C ASN A 12 -14.10 -46.64 63.25
N LYS A 13 -13.13 -46.72 62.33
CA LYS A 13 -11.81 -46.09 62.46
C LYS A 13 -11.84 -44.58 62.21
N LEU A 14 -12.73 -44.08 61.35
CA LEU A 14 -13.01 -42.65 61.16
C LEU A 14 -13.78 -42.04 62.32
N ILE A 15 -14.73 -42.78 62.93
CA ILE A 15 -15.57 -42.27 64.04
C ILE A 15 -14.85 -42.28 65.39
N ARG A 16 -14.00 -43.28 65.64
CA ARG A 16 -13.13 -43.36 66.83
C ARG A 16 -11.73 -42.77 66.60
N GLY A 17 -11.46 -42.28 65.39
CA GLY A 17 -10.17 -41.72 65.03
C GLY A 17 -9.89 -40.42 65.78
N ASN A 18 -8.79 -40.39 66.50
CA ASN A 18 -8.26 -39.19 67.13
C ASN A 18 -6.89 -38.86 66.51
N LEU A 19 -6.87 -37.95 65.53
CA LEU A 19 -5.66 -37.46 64.88
C LEU A 19 -4.85 -36.51 65.77
N PHE A 20 -5.43 -36.04 66.88
CA PHE A 20 -4.83 -35.11 67.83
C PHE A 20 -4.68 -35.71 69.23
N ASP A 21 -4.49 -37.04 69.30
CA ASP A 21 -4.40 -37.81 70.55
C ASP A 21 -3.21 -37.38 71.42
N SER A 22 -3.48 -36.81 72.59
CA SER A 22 -2.47 -36.47 73.59
C SER A 22 -2.27 -37.55 74.67
N ARG A 23 -2.98 -38.69 74.56
CA ARG A 23 -3.02 -39.80 75.54
C ARG A 23 -3.46 -39.36 76.96
N SER A 24 -4.22 -38.28 77.06
CA SER A 24 -4.82 -37.82 78.31
C SER A 24 -5.97 -38.73 78.73
N SER A 25 -6.08 -39.05 80.02
CA SER A 25 -7.21 -39.78 80.60
C SER A 25 -8.42 -38.88 80.94
N ASP A 26 -8.32 -37.57 80.71
CA ASP A 26 -9.38 -36.60 80.96
C ASP A 26 -10.45 -36.65 79.84
N PRO A 27 -11.71 -37.01 80.15
CA PRO A 27 -12.77 -37.14 79.16
C PRO A 27 -13.08 -35.84 78.41
N VAL A 28 -12.83 -34.67 79.01
CA VAL A 28 -13.04 -33.36 78.37
C VAL A 28 -11.97 -33.11 77.30
N ILE A 29 -10.74 -33.53 77.55
CA ILE A 29 -9.61 -33.39 76.62
C ILE A 29 -9.81 -34.34 75.45
N ILE A 30 -10.13 -35.62 75.71
CA ILE A 30 -10.41 -36.62 74.66
C ILE A 30 -11.55 -36.15 73.74
N HIS A 31 -12.63 -35.59 74.30
CA HIS A 31 -13.75 -35.08 73.50
C HIS A 31 -13.32 -33.93 72.57
N ARG A 32 -12.47 -33.02 73.06
CA ARG A 32 -11.93 -31.90 72.27
C ARG A 32 -11.02 -32.38 71.14
N GLU A 33 -10.24 -33.42 71.35
CA GLU A 33 -9.33 -33.98 70.35
C GLU A 33 -10.07 -34.72 69.22
N ILE A 34 -11.13 -35.47 69.57
CA ILE A 34 -12.02 -36.11 68.59
C ILE A 34 -12.75 -35.04 67.76
N LEU A 35 -13.24 -33.97 68.40
CA LEU A 35 -13.86 -32.84 67.69
C LEU A 35 -12.86 -32.14 66.75
N SER A 36 -11.60 -32.00 67.17
CA SER A 36 -10.51 -31.46 66.36
C SER A 36 -10.22 -32.31 65.14
N THR A 37 -10.26 -33.61 65.30
CA THR A 37 -10.09 -34.56 64.21
C THR A 37 -11.20 -34.42 63.16
N ARG A 38 -12.45 -34.29 63.59
CA ARG A 38 -13.61 -34.16 62.69
C ARG A 38 -13.61 -32.84 61.91
N LEU A 39 -13.35 -31.72 62.59
CA LEU A 39 -13.26 -30.41 61.94
C LEU A 39 -12.09 -30.33 60.96
N TYR A 40 -10.95 -30.93 61.31
CA TYR A 40 -9.80 -31.02 60.40
C TYR A 40 -10.15 -31.78 59.12
N ILE A 41 -10.81 -32.95 59.22
CA ILE A 41 -11.23 -33.75 58.06
C ILE A 41 -12.24 -32.97 57.21
N LEU A 42 -13.21 -32.29 57.84
CA LEU A 42 -14.20 -31.47 57.16
C LEU A 42 -13.56 -30.32 56.37
N PHE A 43 -12.67 -29.54 57.01
CA PHE A 43 -11.99 -28.45 56.34
C PHE A 43 -11.10 -28.94 55.20
N LEU A 44 -10.42 -30.07 55.37
CA LEU A 44 -9.61 -30.66 54.31
C LEU A 44 -10.47 -31.03 53.08
N ILE A 45 -11.63 -31.66 53.30
CA ILE A 45 -12.55 -32.03 52.21
C ILE A 45 -13.09 -30.76 51.52
N ILE A 46 -13.52 -29.76 52.27
CA ILE A 46 -14.04 -28.49 51.71
C ILE A 46 -12.97 -27.79 50.87
N SER A 47 -11.73 -27.69 51.37
CA SER A 47 -10.63 -27.07 50.62
C SER A 47 -10.32 -27.81 49.32
N LEU A 48 -10.36 -29.15 49.34
CA LEU A 48 -10.12 -29.95 48.13
C LEU A 48 -11.24 -29.78 47.10
N VAL A 49 -12.51 -29.74 47.54
CA VAL A 49 -13.67 -29.52 46.65
C VAL A 49 -13.59 -28.14 46.00
N ILE A 50 -13.37 -27.07 46.77
CA ILE A 50 -13.27 -25.70 46.24
C ILE A 50 -12.17 -25.61 45.17
N LEU A 51 -11.00 -26.21 45.44
CA LEU A 51 -9.87 -26.21 44.53
C LEU A 51 -10.18 -26.97 43.23
N THR A 52 -10.87 -28.11 43.30
CA THR A 52 -11.31 -28.86 42.10
C THR A 52 -12.33 -28.08 41.27
N THR A 53 -13.32 -27.47 41.91
CA THR A 53 -14.37 -26.74 41.19
C THR A 53 -13.79 -25.51 40.48
N TYR A 54 -12.93 -24.75 41.16
CA TYR A 54 -12.28 -23.56 40.60
C TYR A 54 -11.41 -23.91 39.38
N THR A 55 -10.59 -24.96 39.49
CA THR A 55 -9.71 -25.39 38.40
C THR A 55 -10.46 -26.02 37.23
N SER A 56 -11.63 -26.62 37.45
CA SER A 56 -12.44 -27.25 36.40
C SER A 56 -13.28 -26.29 35.55
N LEU A 57 -13.66 -25.12 36.10
CA LEU A 57 -14.58 -24.18 35.45
C LEU A 57 -13.89 -23.09 34.62
N TYR A 58 -12.56 -23.00 34.70
CA TYR A 58 -11.79 -21.98 33.99
C TYR A 58 -11.50 -22.42 32.54
N ASN A 59 -12.03 -21.69 31.56
CA ASN A 59 -11.78 -21.93 30.13
C ASN A 59 -10.50 -21.22 29.68
N GLN A 60 -9.66 -21.91 28.91
CA GLN A 60 -8.48 -21.34 28.28
C GLN A 60 -8.71 -21.11 26.79
N ILE A 61 -8.21 -19.98 26.28
CA ILE A 61 -8.13 -19.70 24.85
C ILE A 61 -6.79 -20.26 24.37
N GLU A 62 -6.84 -21.32 23.59
CA GLU A 62 -5.65 -21.90 22.95
C GLU A 62 -5.60 -21.48 21.49
N SER A 63 -4.45 -20.98 21.05
CA SER A 63 -4.13 -20.89 19.62
C SER A 63 -3.73 -22.28 19.12
N LYS A 64 -4.48 -22.85 18.18
CA LYS A 64 -4.10 -24.09 17.51
C LYS A 64 -3.43 -23.77 16.18
N THR A 65 -2.32 -24.44 15.93
CA THR A 65 -1.54 -24.30 14.70
C THR A 65 -1.60 -25.59 13.89
N VAL A 66 -1.78 -25.45 12.58
CA VAL A 66 -1.68 -26.54 11.61
C VAL A 66 -0.58 -26.18 10.64
N THR A 67 0.46 -27.00 10.57
CA THR A 67 1.57 -26.82 9.64
C THR A 67 1.25 -27.49 8.31
N PHE A 68 1.65 -26.86 7.20
CA PHE A 68 1.47 -27.32 5.81
C PHE A 68 0.06 -27.90 5.50
N PRO A 69 -1.02 -27.15 5.73
CA PRO A 69 -2.37 -27.67 5.49
C PRO A 69 -2.62 -27.92 4.00
N SER A 70 -3.24 -29.06 3.69
CA SER A 70 -3.80 -29.30 2.36
C SER A 70 -5.01 -28.39 2.10
N ALA A 71 -5.32 -28.13 0.82
CA ALA A 71 -6.48 -27.31 0.45
C ALA A 71 -7.80 -27.80 1.07
N SER A 72 -7.96 -29.12 1.22
CA SER A 72 -9.14 -29.72 1.86
C SER A 72 -9.23 -29.46 3.37
N ILE A 73 -8.07 -29.42 4.06
CA ILE A 73 -7.99 -29.10 5.48
C ILE A 73 -8.31 -27.62 5.68
N TYR A 74 -7.72 -26.75 4.85
CA TYR A 74 -8.01 -25.33 4.86
C TYR A 74 -9.51 -25.05 4.69
N GLN A 75 -10.17 -25.63 3.68
CA GLN A 75 -11.61 -25.43 3.45
C GLN A 75 -12.47 -25.85 4.66
N LYS A 76 -12.10 -26.95 5.34
CA LYS A 76 -12.79 -27.38 6.56
C LYS A 76 -12.60 -26.39 7.70
N LEU A 77 -11.37 -25.86 7.87
CA LEU A 77 -11.06 -24.87 8.89
C LEU A 77 -11.73 -23.53 8.61
N GLU A 78 -11.70 -23.06 7.36
CA GLU A 78 -12.34 -21.81 6.93
C GLU A 78 -13.84 -21.84 7.21
N LYS A 79 -14.50 -22.95 6.91
CA LYS A 79 -15.94 -23.13 7.18
C LYS A 79 -16.29 -23.07 8.66
N LYS A 80 -15.38 -23.49 9.56
CA LYS A 80 -15.65 -23.63 11.01
C LYS A 80 -15.12 -22.46 11.84
N TYR A 81 -14.04 -21.82 11.39
CA TYR A 81 -13.29 -20.81 12.14
C TYR A 81 -13.01 -19.57 11.28
N SER A 82 -13.90 -19.23 10.34
CA SER A 82 -13.73 -18.12 9.38
C SER A 82 -13.23 -16.81 9.99
N ASN A 83 -13.68 -16.49 11.20
CA ASN A 83 -13.40 -15.20 11.85
C ASN A 83 -12.03 -15.14 12.56
N SER A 84 -11.38 -16.28 12.81
CA SER A 84 -10.10 -16.35 13.54
C SER A 84 -9.01 -17.12 12.80
N LEU A 85 -9.32 -17.76 11.66
CA LEU A 85 -8.36 -18.51 10.87
C LEU A 85 -7.44 -17.57 10.10
N GLN A 86 -6.13 -17.69 10.32
CA GLN A 86 -5.10 -16.98 9.57
C GLN A 86 -4.06 -17.96 9.07
N CYS A 87 -3.75 -17.92 7.78
CA CYS A 87 -2.82 -18.85 7.14
C CYS A 87 -1.67 -18.08 6.49
N LEU A 88 -0.44 -18.28 6.95
CA LEU A 88 0.73 -17.61 6.38
C LEU A 88 1.20 -18.34 5.11
N CYS A 89 1.40 -17.57 4.04
CA CYS A 89 1.92 -18.07 2.76
C CYS A 89 3.44 -18.23 2.81
N THR A 90 4.00 -19.19 2.06
CA THR A 90 5.46 -19.24 1.82
C THR A 90 5.88 -18.15 0.83
N LYS A 91 5.05 -17.87 -0.18
CA LYS A 91 5.25 -16.78 -1.15
C LYS A 91 4.30 -15.62 -0.85
N VAL A 92 4.89 -14.46 -0.55
CA VAL A 92 4.15 -13.22 -0.22
C VAL A 92 3.70 -12.46 -1.47
N SER A 93 4.32 -12.72 -2.62
CA SER A 93 4.09 -12.02 -3.89
C SER A 93 3.81 -13.04 -4.99
N ILE A 94 2.61 -12.99 -5.59
CA ILE A 94 2.18 -13.93 -6.64
C ILE A 94 1.60 -13.14 -7.82
N PRO A 95 2.22 -13.17 -9.01
CA PRO A 95 1.71 -12.52 -10.23
C PRO A 95 0.28 -12.94 -10.58
N TYR A 96 -0.57 -12.01 -11.02
CA TYR A 96 -1.95 -12.34 -11.41
C TYR A 96 -1.99 -13.38 -12.55
N GLY A 97 -1.06 -13.36 -13.49
CA GLY A 97 -1.01 -14.30 -14.63
C GLY A 97 -0.86 -15.78 -14.24
N GLU A 98 -0.45 -16.09 -13.01
CA GLU A 98 -0.34 -17.45 -12.49
C GLU A 98 -1.71 -18.07 -12.12
N PHE A 99 -2.75 -17.25 -11.93
CA PHE A 99 -4.06 -17.72 -11.46
C PHE A 99 -5.27 -16.98 -12.04
N VAL A 100 -5.06 -15.92 -12.82
CA VAL A 100 -6.10 -15.19 -13.54
C VAL A 100 -5.86 -15.31 -15.04
N THR A 101 -6.91 -15.64 -15.77
CA THR A 101 -6.91 -15.58 -17.24
C THR A 101 -7.84 -14.47 -17.69
N THR A 102 -7.44 -13.69 -18.70
CA THR A 102 -8.23 -12.59 -19.27
C THR A 102 -8.27 -12.66 -20.79
N THR A 103 -9.43 -12.39 -21.40
CA THR A 103 -9.56 -12.31 -22.86
C THR A 103 -10.53 -11.19 -23.27
N PRO A 104 -10.05 -10.11 -23.92
CA PRO A 104 -10.92 -9.03 -24.40
C PRO A 104 -11.59 -9.39 -25.73
N LYS A 105 -12.86 -9.03 -25.87
CA LYS A 105 -13.62 -9.08 -27.13
C LYS A 105 -13.89 -7.65 -27.60
N PHE A 106 -13.43 -7.32 -28.80
CA PHE A 106 -13.62 -6.00 -29.40
C PHE A 106 -14.88 -5.92 -30.28
N HIS A 107 -15.37 -4.70 -30.49
CA HIS A 107 -16.52 -4.39 -31.33
C HIS A 107 -16.27 -4.85 -32.78
N GLN A 108 -17.32 -5.37 -33.42
CA GLN A 108 -17.23 -5.99 -34.76
C GLN A 108 -16.64 -5.10 -35.85
N ILE A 109 -16.72 -3.77 -35.69
CA ILE A 109 -16.08 -2.81 -36.61
C ILE A 109 -14.57 -3.06 -36.74
N CYS A 110 -13.92 -3.43 -35.64
CA CYS A 110 -12.47 -3.65 -35.56
C CYS A 110 -11.99 -4.94 -36.23
N SER A 111 -12.91 -5.78 -36.74
CA SER A 111 -12.62 -6.97 -37.53
C SER A 111 -13.40 -7.00 -38.86
N SER A 112 -14.05 -5.90 -39.22
CA SER A 112 -14.89 -5.80 -40.42
C SER A 112 -14.13 -5.38 -41.67
N ASP A 113 -14.77 -5.54 -42.83
CA ASP A 113 -14.25 -5.04 -44.11
C ASP A 113 -14.06 -3.51 -44.13
N PHE A 114 -14.77 -2.76 -43.28
CA PHE A 114 -14.75 -1.29 -43.26
C PHE A 114 -13.47 -0.69 -42.69
N ILE A 115 -12.60 -1.48 -42.07
CA ILE A 115 -11.25 -1.05 -41.68
C ILE A 115 -10.17 -1.60 -42.62
N SER A 116 -10.55 -2.30 -43.69
CA SER A 116 -9.60 -2.82 -44.67
C SER A 116 -9.05 -1.70 -45.55
N GLN A 117 -7.81 -1.87 -46.02
CA GLN A 117 -7.22 -0.94 -47.00
C GLN A 117 -8.05 -0.89 -48.30
N LYS A 118 -8.61 -2.05 -48.71
CA LYS A 118 -9.51 -2.18 -49.88
C LYS A 118 -10.71 -1.23 -49.79
N TRP A 119 -11.36 -1.12 -48.63
CA TRP A 119 -12.47 -0.20 -48.43
C TRP A 119 -12.02 1.25 -48.46
N ILE A 120 -10.96 1.57 -47.73
CA ILE A 120 -10.42 2.94 -47.62
C ILE A 120 -10.01 3.47 -49.00
N ASP A 121 -9.35 2.65 -49.82
CA ASP A 121 -8.96 3.01 -51.18
C ASP A 121 -10.16 3.21 -52.11
N PHE A 122 -11.24 2.44 -51.90
CA PHE A 122 -12.46 2.57 -52.69
C PHE A 122 -13.17 3.91 -52.46
N ILE A 123 -13.30 4.33 -51.19
CA ILE A 123 -13.97 5.58 -50.82
C ILE A 123 -13.08 6.82 -50.94
N PHE A 124 -11.79 6.66 -51.27
CA PHE A 124 -10.88 7.77 -51.49
C PHE A 124 -11.02 8.34 -52.92
N GLN A 125 -11.25 9.65 -53.05
CA GLN A 125 -11.37 10.33 -54.34
C GLN A 125 -10.20 11.28 -54.58
N ILE A 126 -9.27 10.93 -55.49
CA ILE A 126 -8.04 11.70 -55.77
C ILE A 126 -8.29 12.92 -56.67
N ASN A 127 -9.35 12.91 -57.48
CA ASN A 127 -9.39 13.73 -58.70
C ASN A 127 -10.73 14.45 -58.91
N VAL A 128 -11.26 15.06 -57.84
CA VAL A 128 -12.53 15.78 -57.93
C VAL A 128 -12.24 17.26 -58.10
N LYS A 129 -12.45 17.76 -59.31
CA LYS A 129 -12.36 19.19 -59.63
C LYS A 129 -13.44 20.03 -58.89
N SER A 130 -14.41 19.41 -58.20
CA SER A 130 -15.61 20.10 -57.68
C SER A 130 -16.36 19.39 -56.53
N THR A 131 -15.71 18.75 -55.55
CA THR A 131 -16.41 18.34 -54.31
C THR A 131 -16.24 19.41 -53.25
N LEU A 132 -17.36 19.81 -52.64
CA LEU A 132 -17.36 20.74 -51.52
C LEU A 132 -16.67 20.10 -50.31
N PRO A 133 -15.94 20.87 -49.48
CA PRO A 133 -15.37 20.37 -48.22
C PRO A 133 -16.40 19.73 -47.28
N ILE A 134 -17.67 20.15 -47.39
CA ILE A 134 -18.79 19.63 -46.59
C ILE A 134 -19.41 18.34 -47.16
N ASP A 135 -19.02 17.88 -48.36
CA ASP A 135 -19.50 16.63 -48.91
C ASP A 135 -18.93 15.45 -48.12
N VAL A 136 -19.80 14.55 -47.68
CA VAL A 136 -19.41 13.42 -46.83
C VAL A 136 -18.33 12.54 -47.48
N ARG A 137 -18.31 12.42 -48.81
CA ARG A 137 -17.31 11.63 -49.55
C ARG A 137 -15.90 12.18 -49.43
N THR A 138 -15.75 13.47 -49.12
CA THR A 138 -14.46 14.11 -48.85
C THR A 138 -13.82 13.56 -47.58
N SER A 139 -14.62 13.28 -46.54
CA SER A 139 -14.12 12.93 -45.20
C SER A 139 -14.19 11.44 -44.87
N LEU A 140 -14.99 10.65 -45.60
CA LEU A 140 -15.21 9.23 -45.30
C LEU A 140 -13.93 8.37 -45.31
N SER A 141 -13.01 8.60 -46.24
CA SER A 141 -11.74 7.85 -46.27
C SER A 141 -10.91 8.08 -45.01
N SER A 142 -10.84 9.33 -44.54
CA SER A 142 -10.13 9.68 -43.31
C SER A 142 -10.85 9.16 -42.07
N MET A 143 -12.19 9.20 -42.07
CA MET A 143 -13.00 8.62 -40.99
C MET A 143 -12.66 7.13 -40.77
N PHE A 144 -12.64 6.33 -41.82
CA PHE A 144 -12.33 4.90 -41.69
C PHE A 144 -10.86 4.60 -41.44
N GLN A 145 -9.95 5.45 -41.93
CA GLN A 145 -8.54 5.39 -41.50
C GLN A 145 -8.39 5.65 -40.00
N LEU A 146 -9.12 6.62 -39.45
CA LEU A 146 -9.12 6.91 -38.02
C LEU A 146 -9.76 5.79 -37.20
N ILE A 147 -10.90 5.23 -37.63
CA ILE A 147 -11.51 4.05 -36.98
C ILE A 147 -10.52 2.88 -36.96
N ARG A 148 -9.83 2.61 -38.08
CA ARG A 148 -8.79 1.57 -38.13
C ARG A 148 -7.68 1.84 -37.12
N SER A 149 -7.15 3.06 -37.09
CA SER A 149 -6.09 3.46 -36.16
C SER A 149 -6.56 3.35 -34.71
N PHE A 150 -7.79 3.79 -34.39
CA PHE A 150 -8.36 3.65 -33.05
C PHE A 150 -8.54 2.19 -32.65
N CYS A 151 -9.05 1.33 -33.53
CA CYS A 151 -9.14 -0.11 -33.26
C CYS A 151 -7.76 -0.73 -32.99
N GLN A 152 -6.76 -0.42 -33.81
CA GLN A 152 -5.40 -0.93 -33.64
C GLN A 152 -4.76 -0.46 -32.34
N SER A 153 -4.82 0.85 -32.05
CA SER A 153 -4.28 1.43 -30.84
C SER A 153 -5.03 0.93 -29.60
N ALA A 154 -6.36 0.90 -29.60
CA ALA A 154 -7.15 0.37 -28.49
C ALA A 154 -6.84 -1.11 -28.23
N THR A 155 -6.66 -1.92 -29.28
CA THR A 155 -6.26 -3.33 -29.17
C THR A 155 -4.88 -3.46 -28.52
N HIS A 156 -3.86 -2.78 -29.06
CA HIS A 156 -2.50 -2.83 -28.51
C HIS A 156 -2.44 -2.31 -27.07
N THR A 157 -3.08 -1.17 -26.79
CA THR A 157 -3.10 -0.57 -25.45
C THR A 157 -3.81 -1.48 -24.44
N THR A 158 -4.91 -2.13 -24.84
CA THR A 158 -5.62 -3.09 -23.98
C THR A 158 -4.76 -4.32 -23.70
N ILE A 159 -4.17 -4.93 -24.74
CA ILE A 159 -3.31 -6.11 -24.60
C ILE A 159 -2.11 -5.80 -23.71
N HIS A 160 -1.42 -4.67 -23.93
CA HIS A 160 -0.29 -4.26 -23.11
C HIS A 160 -0.68 -3.99 -21.65
N SER A 161 -1.86 -3.41 -21.41
CA SER A 161 -2.37 -3.18 -20.05
C SER A 161 -2.68 -4.50 -19.33
N LEU A 162 -3.28 -5.46 -20.02
CA LEU A 162 -3.55 -6.79 -19.48
C LEU A 162 -2.26 -7.58 -19.23
N ASP A 163 -1.27 -7.44 -20.10
CA ASP A 163 0.06 -8.05 -19.91
C ASP A 163 0.75 -7.48 -18.66
N SER A 164 0.75 -6.16 -18.49
CA SER A 164 1.24 -5.51 -17.26
C SER A 164 0.47 -5.99 -16.01
N PHE A 165 -0.85 -6.15 -16.11
CA PHE A 165 -1.65 -6.72 -15.02
C PHE A 165 -1.24 -8.15 -14.69
N HIS A 166 -1.00 -9.01 -15.67
CA HIS A 166 -0.57 -10.40 -15.44
C HIS A 166 0.80 -10.48 -14.73
N HIS A 167 1.70 -9.54 -15.00
CA HIS A 167 3.00 -9.43 -14.31
C HIS A 167 2.91 -8.76 -12.92
N SER A 168 1.84 -8.02 -12.65
CA SER A 168 1.60 -7.38 -11.36
C SER A 168 1.27 -8.43 -10.29
N PRO A 169 1.91 -8.39 -9.11
CA PRO A 169 1.65 -9.38 -8.07
C PRO A 169 0.54 -8.99 -7.09
N VAL A 170 -0.22 -9.99 -6.66
CA VAL A 170 -0.94 -9.93 -5.38
C VAL A 170 0.08 -10.08 -4.26
N ILE A 171 0.26 -9.00 -3.50
CA ILE A 171 1.07 -9.01 -2.29
C ILE A 171 0.18 -9.29 -1.08
N SER A 172 0.41 -10.41 -0.41
CA SER A 172 -0.24 -10.76 0.85
C SER A 172 0.60 -11.78 1.63
N PRO A 173 0.97 -11.52 2.89
CA PRO A 173 1.65 -12.50 3.73
C PRO A 173 0.70 -13.61 4.23
N ILE A 174 -0.61 -13.39 4.10
CA ILE A 174 -1.67 -14.30 4.53
C ILE A 174 -2.45 -14.77 3.29
N LEU A 175 -2.86 -16.04 3.27
CA LEU A 175 -3.74 -16.59 2.25
C LEU A 175 -5.06 -15.82 2.24
N LEU A 176 -5.37 -15.15 1.13
CA LEU A 176 -6.65 -14.49 0.93
C LEU A 176 -7.76 -15.54 0.76
N THR A 177 -8.95 -15.30 1.32
CA THR A 177 -10.11 -16.17 1.08
C THR A 177 -10.55 -16.05 -0.38
N LYS A 178 -11.27 -17.07 -0.89
CA LYS A 178 -11.73 -17.09 -2.29
C LYS A 178 -12.51 -15.82 -2.67
N HIS A 179 -13.44 -15.41 -1.81
CA HIS A 179 -14.27 -14.22 -2.05
C HIS A 179 -13.45 -12.91 -2.06
N ILE A 180 -12.48 -12.77 -1.15
CA ILE A 180 -11.60 -11.60 -1.09
C ILE A 180 -10.69 -11.56 -2.32
N LEU A 181 -10.14 -12.69 -2.74
CA LEU A 181 -9.30 -12.79 -3.94
C LEU A 181 -10.08 -12.41 -5.21
N GLU A 182 -11.27 -13.00 -5.42
CA GLU A 182 -12.12 -12.70 -6.59
C GLU A 182 -12.56 -11.23 -6.62
N THR A 183 -12.91 -10.67 -5.46
CA THR A 183 -13.25 -9.25 -5.35
C THR A 183 -12.05 -8.37 -5.68
N LYS A 184 -10.86 -8.70 -5.16
CA LYS A 184 -9.61 -7.98 -5.45
C LYS A 184 -9.31 -7.99 -6.95
N VAL A 185 -9.32 -9.17 -7.59
CA VAL A 185 -9.12 -9.31 -9.05
C VAL A 185 -10.11 -8.45 -9.83
N ARG A 186 -11.41 -8.53 -9.51
CA ARG A 186 -12.45 -7.75 -10.20
C ARG A 186 -12.24 -6.25 -10.04
N THR A 187 -11.94 -5.77 -8.84
CA THR A 187 -11.68 -4.35 -8.59
C THR A 187 -10.42 -3.86 -9.30
N THR A 188 -9.35 -4.65 -9.33
CA THR A 188 -8.11 -4.31 -10.01
C THR A 188 -8.30 -4.25 -11.53
N LEU A 189 -8.99 -5.22 -12.12
CA LEU A 189 -9.30 -5.21 -13.57
C LEU A 189 -10.20 -4.04 -13.96
N HIS A 190 -11.19 -3.70 -13.12
CA HIS A 190 -12.04 -2.53 -13.36
C HIS A 190 -11.25 -1.21 -13.32
N LEU A 191 -10.37 -1.05 -12.32
CA LEU A 191 -9.49 0.10 -12.20
C LEU A 191 -8.51 0.18 -13.39
N LEU A 192 -7.96 -0.96 -13.82
CA LEU A 192 -7.10 -1.06 -15.00
C LEU A 192 -7.83 -0.56 -16.24
N HIS A 193 -9.02 -1.10 -16.54
CA HIS A 193 -9.83 -0.69 -17.69
C HIS A 193 -10.10 0.82 -17.70
N GLN A 194 -10.57 1.38 -16.58
CA GLN A 194 -10.82 2.82 -16.46
C GLN A 194 -9.56 3.67 -16.67
N THR A 195 -8.44 3.24 -16.11
CA THR A 195 -7.14 3.94 -16.25
C THR A 195 -6.65 3.89 -17.69
N THR A 196 -6.72 2.72 -18.32
CA THR A 196 -6.30 2.53 -19.71
C THR A 196 -7.13 3.37 -20.67
N ALA A 197 -8.45 3.37 -20.50
CA ALA A 197 -9.37 4.17 -21.31
C ALA A 197 -9.13 5.68 -21.13
N SER A 198 -8.98 6.14 -19.88
CA SER A 198 -8.70 7.54 -19.57
C SER A 198 -7.39 8.02 -20.18
N ASN A 199 -6.30 7.25 -20.04
CA ASN A 199 -5.00 7.58 -20.62
C ASN A 199 -5.04 7.67 -22.15
N PHE A 200 -5.79 6.76 -22.79
CA PHE A 200 -6.03 6.76 -24.23
C PHE A 200 -6.78 8.03 -24.65
N LEU A 201 -7.88 8.35 -23.98
CA LEU A 201 -8.71 9.52 -24.24
C LEU A 201 -7.93 10.82 -24.06
N GLN A 202 -7.16 10.97 -22.99
CA GLN A 202 -6.33 12.16 -22.75
C GLN A 202 -5.33 12.40 -23.89
N SER A 203 -4.66 11.34 -24.38
CA SER A 203 -3.71 11.46 -25.48
C SER A 203 -4.40 11.88 -26.79
N MET A 204 -5.58 11.31 -27.07
CA MET A 204 -6.39 11.70 -28.22
C MET A 204 -6.87 13.15 -28.11
N THR A 205 -7.43 13.54 -26.97
CA THR A 205 -7.93 14.89 -26.71
C THR A 205 -6.81 15.92 -26.81
N LEU A 206 -5.62 15.60 -26.29
CA LEU A 206 -4.42 16.43 -26.45
C LEU A 206 -4.09 16.62 -27.93
N ALA A 207 -4.01 15.53 -28.71
CA ALA A 207 -3.71 15.62 -30.14
C ALA A 207 -4.78 16.45 -30.89
N GLN A 208 -6.05 16.29 -30.56
CA GLN A 208 -7.15 17.06 -31.14
C GLN A 208 -7.04 18.55 -30.81
N LYS A 209 -6.94 18.90 -29.52
CA LYS A 209 -6.86 20.30 -29.06
C LYS A 209 -5.60 20.98 -29.58
N MET A 210 -4.47 20.27 -29.63
CA MET A 210 -3.23 20.80 -30.21
C MET A 210 -3.31 20.99 -31.72
N THR A 211 -3.99 20.10 -32.45
CA THR A 211 -4.23 20.26 -33.90
C THR A 211 -5.04 21.53 -34.18
N GLN A 212 -6.07 21.77 -33.37
CA GLN A 212 -6.94 22.93 -33.49
C GLN A 212 -6.22 24.22 -33.08
N ALA A 213 -5.56 24.25 -31.92
CA ALA A 213 -4.87 25.43 -31.40
C ALA A 213 -3.68 25.86 -32.29
N ASN A 214 -3.01 24.92 -32.96
CA ASN A 214 -2.01 25.23 -33.99
C ASN A 214 -2.63 25.53 -35.35
N GLN A 215 -3.94 25.41 -35.52
CA GLN A 215 -4.66 25.65 -36.77
C GLN A 215 -4.07 24.88 -37.96
N LEU A 216 -3.76 23.59 -37.74
CA LEU A 216 -3.15 22.75 -38.76
C LEU A 216 -4.12 22.54 -39.93
N ILE A 217 -3.64 22.70 -41.16
CA ILE A 217 -4.47 22.55 -42.35
C ILE A 217 -4.64 21.07 -42.69
N THR A 218 -5.88 20.62 -42.80
CA THR A 218 -6.17 19.25 -43.24
C THR A 218 -5.91 19.11 -44.74
N ALA A 219 -5.36 17.96 -45.17
CA ALA A 219 -5.17 17.68 -46.60
C ALA A 219 -6.49 17.58 -47.39
N LEU A 220 -7.61 17.38 -46.67
CA LEU A 220 -8.96 17.36 -47.21
C LEU A 220 -9.58 18.76 -47.34
N PHE A 221 -8.88 19.79 -46.86
CA PHE A 221 -9.35 21.19 -46.82
C PHE A 221 -10.70 21.36 -46.12
N THR A 222 -11.00 20.53 -45.12
CA THR A 222 -12.27 20.57 -44.35
C THR A 222 -12.30 21.68 -43.32
N ASN A 223 -11.15 22.23 -42.92
CA ASN A 223 -11.05 23.36 -41.99
C ASN A 223 -10.53 24.65 -42.60
N TYR A 224 -9.60 24.57 -43.55
CA TYR A 224 -9.05 25.72 -44.28
C TYR A 224 -8.93 25.40 -45.76
N MET A 225 -9.06 26.40 -46.61
CA MET A 225 -8.82 26.33 -48.06
C MET A 225 -7.66 27.24 -48.45
N ILE A 226 -6.85 26.78 -49.39
CA ILE A 226 -5.75 27.56 -49.96
C ILE A 226 -6.20 28.09 -51.32
N THR A 227 -6.19 29.41 -51.49
CA THR A 227 -6.48 30.05 -52.77
C THR A 227 -5.23 30.73 -53.29
N SER A 228 -5.12 30.86 -54.62
CA SER A 228 -4.06 31.64 -55.24
C SER A 228 -4.63 32.61 -56.26
N LYS A 229 -4.23 33.88 -56.17
CA LYS A 229 -4.61 34.95 -57.09
C LYS A 229 -3.43 35.29 -57.98
N ILE A 230 -3.71 35.48 -59.26
CA ILE A 230 -2.72 35.96 -60.24
C ILE A 230 -2.61 37.47 -60.11
N ILE A 231 -1.41 37.96 -59.79
CA ILE A 231 -1.04 39.36 -59.87
C ILE A 231 -0.28 39.54 -61.19
N PRO A 232 -0.79 40.37 -62.13
CA PRO A 232 -0.04 40.72 -63.33
C PRO A 232 1.29 41.38 -62.93
N SER A 233 2.44 40.85 -63.36
CA SER A 233 3.70 41.55 -63.13
C SER A 233 3.85 42.74 -64.08
N LEU A 234 4.47 43.81 -63.59
CA LEU A 234 4.79 45.02 -64.34
C LEU A 234 5.77 44.77 -65.52
N SER A 235 6.49 43.63 -65.53
CA SER A 235 7.52 43.30 -66.53
C SER A 235 7.09 42.26 -67.57
N GLY A 236 5.86 41.73 -67.52
CA GLY A 236 5.30 40.84 -68.55
C GLY A 236 5.87 39.42 -68.64
N GLU A 237 7.01 39.12 -68.01
CA GLU A 237 7.70 37.83 -68.16
C GLU A 237 7.40 36.80 -67.06
N ASN A 238 6.87 37.21 -65.89
CA ASN A 238 6.53 36.30 -64.80
C ASN A 238 5.13 36.58 -64.21
N LEU A 239 4.29 35.55 -64.04
CA LEU A 239 3.04 35.66 -63.28
C LEU A 239 3.39 35.56 -61.79
N ILE A 240 3.14 36.61 -61.02
CA ILE A 240 3.29 36.59 -59.56
C ILE A 240 1.99 36.04 -58.99
N PHE A 241 2.09 35.02 -58.14
CA PHE A 241 0.94 34.44 -57.47
C PHE A 241 0.94 34.83 -56.01
N ASP A 242 -0.17 35.40 -55.55
CA ASP A 242 -0.44 35.60 -54.13
C ASP A 242 -1.21 34.41 -53.58
N THR A 243 -0.74 33.80 -52.50
CA THR A 243 -1.36 32.60 -51.90
C THR A 243 -1.94 32.92 -50.54
N ASN A 244 -3.25 32.71 -50.40
CA ASN A 244 -4.00 33.03 -49.19
C ASN A 244 -4.62 31.77 -48.58
N ILE A 245 -4.63 31.70 -47.25
CA ILE A 245 -5.27 30.62 -46.50
C ILE A 245 -6.55 31.18 -45.87
N HIS A 246 -7.69 30.65 -46.30
CA HIS A 246 -9.01 31.04 -45.82
C HIS A 246 -9.55 29.96 -44.88
N GLU A 247 -10.20 30.37 -43.79
CA GLU A 247 -10.95 29.44 -42.96
C GLU A 247 -12.27 29.03 -43.63
N ASN A 248 -12.69 27.79 -43.38
CA ASN A 248 -14.04 27.37 -43.73
C ASN A 248 -15.03 27.84 -42.66
N LYS A 249 -16.13 28.43 -43.11
CA LYS A 249 -17.27 28.80 -42.29
C LYS A 249 -18.54 28.13 -42.77
N TYR A 250 -19.40 27.79 -41.84
CA TYR A 250 -20.63 27.06 -42.09
C TYR A 250 -21.83 27.78 -41.50
N ILE A 251 -22.92 27.86 -42.27
CA ILE A 251 -24.23 28.29 -41.79
C ILE A 251 -25.17 27.08 -41.87
N ARG A 252 -25.78 26.72 -40.73
CA ARG A 252 -26.73 25.60 -40.65
C ARG A 252 -28.05 25.97 -41.33
N LYS A 253 -28.73 24.95 -41.88
CA LYS A 253 -30.09 25.10 -42.40
C LYS A 253 -31.01 25.66 -41.31
N ASN A 254 -31.76 26.71 -41.63
CA ASN A 254 -32.63 27.47 -40.72
C ASN A 254 -31.90 28.21 -39.58
N SER A 255 -30.61 28.50 -39.71
CA SER A 255 -29.82 29.30 -38.75
C SER A 255 -29.17 30.49 -39.45
N THR A 256 -28.92 31.57 -38.70
CA THR A 256 -28.08 32.71 -39.10
C THR A 256 -26.72 32.72 -38.40
N VAL A 257 -26.50 31.81 -37.46
CA VAL A 257 -25.24 31.69 -36.72
C VAL A 257 -24.16 31.09 -37.62
N ILE A 258 -23.04 31.79 -37.73
CA ILE A 258 -21.85 31.36 -38.48
C ILE A 258 -20.96 30.53 -37.56
N CYS A 259 -20.72 29.27 -37.93
CA CYS A 259 -19.72 28.44 -37.28
C CYS A 259 -18.39 28.55 -38.06
N SER A 260 -17.33 28.99 -37.40
CA SER A 260 -15.98 29.13 -37.99
C SER A 260 -15.09 27.99 -37.51
N CYS A 261 -14.40 27.31 -38.43
CA CYS A 261 -13.45 26.26 -38.10
C CYS A 261 -12.20 26.73 -37.36
N GLN A 262 -11.91 28.03 -37.37
CA GLN A 262 -10.82 28.61 -36.60
C GLN A 262 -11.19 28.79 -35.14
N ASN A 263 -12.41 29.23 -34.89
CA ASN A 263 -12.82 29.74 -33.58
C ASN A 263 -13.64 28.74 -32.78
N HIS A 264 -14.36 27.83 -33.44
CA HIS A 264 -15.22 26.87 -32.78
C HIS A 264 -14.56 25.50 -32.66
N ASP A 265 -14.72 24.87 -31.50
CA ASP A 265 -14.29 23.50 -31.22
C ASP A 265 -14.94 22.44 -32.10
N SER A 266 -16.08 22.75 -32.70
CA SER A 266 -16.75 21.87 -33.66
C SER A 266 -17.84 22.62 -34.41
N CYS A 267 -18.03 22.24 -35.66
CA CYS A 267 -19.10 22.68 -36.52
C CYS A 267 -19.86 21.47 -37.06
N HIS A 268 -20.59 20.77 -36.18
CA HIS A 268 -21.35 19.58 -36.59
C HIS A 268 -22.38 19.92 -37.67
N LEU A 269 -22.25 19.24 -38.81
CA LEU A 269 -23.19 19.25 -39.92
C LEU A 269 -23.64 17.82 -40.24
N PRO A 270 -24.89 17.59 -40.65
CA PRO A 270 -25.31 16.27 -41.13
C PRO A 270 -24.50 15.86 -42.38
N GLY A 271 -24.18 14.57 -42.48
CA GLY A 271 -23.47 14.02 -43.63
C GLY A 271 -24.35 13.95 -44.88
N TYR A 272 -24.07 14.84 -45.83
CA TYR A 272 -24.80 14.94 -47.10
C TYR A 272 -23.90 14.59 -48.30
N ILE A 273 -24.54 14.08 -49.36
CA ILE A 273 -23.95 13.91 -50.69
C ILE A 273 -24.46 15.04 -51.58
N TYR A 274 -23.54 15.79 -52.21
CA TYR A 274 -23.86 16.88 -53.13
C TYR A 274 -23.46 16.48 -54.57
N LEU A 275 -24.36 16.62 -55.54
CA LEU A 275 -24.07 16.41 -56.96
C LEU A 275 -23.86 17.75 -57.67
N ASN A 276 -22.75 17.88 -58.42
CA ASN A 276 -22.39 19.04 -59.26
C ASN A 276 -22.36 20.40 -58.54
N GLY A 277 -21.18 20.80 -58.08
CA GLY A 277 -20.94 22.12 -57.50
C GLY A 277 -20.99 23.24 -58.53
N ASN A 278 -22.19 23.74 -58.87
CA ASN A 278 -22.37 25.07 -59.47
C ASN A 278 -22.27 26.20 -58.40
N TYR A 279 -21.71 25.90 -57.22
CA TYR A 279 -21.55 26.88 -56.16
C TYR A 279 -20.31 27.74 -56.42
N HIS A 280 -20.52 28.83 -57.18
CA HIS A 280 -19.49 29.80 -57.55
C HIS A 280 -19.42 31.03 -56.63
N LYS A 281 -20.11 31.04 -55.48
CA LYS A 281 -20.21 32.25 -54.63
C LYS A 281 -19.52 32.06 -53.28
N THR A 282 -18.47 32.86 -53.09
CA THR A 282 -17.64 33.05 -51.88
C THR A 282 -16.94 31.79 -51.38
N TYR A 283 -15.64 31.68 -51.68
CA TYR A 283 -14.70 30.64 -51.24
C TYR A 283 -14.46 30.60 -49.70
N GLU A 284 -15.41 31.04 -48.88
CA GLU A 284 -15.19 31.29 -47.45
C GLU A 284 -16.39 30.89 -46.58
N ILE A 285 -17.62 30.94 -47.11
CA ILE A 285 -18.86 30.65 -46.35
C ILE A 285 -19.72 29.66 -47.13
N PHE A 286 -19.94 28.49 -46.53
CA PHE A 286 -20.87 27.47 -47.04
C PHE A 286 -22.22 27.61 -46.33
N ASP A 287 -23.20 28.17 -47.02
CA ASP A 287 -24.55 28.37 -46.51
C ASP A 287 -25.48 27.21 -46.89
N LEU A 288 -25.84 26.37 -45.92
CA LEU A 288 -26.75 25.24 -46.12
C LEU A 288 -28.19 25.67 -46.43
N ASN A 289 -28.54 26.95 -46.29
CA ASN A 289 -29.81 27.49 -46.79
C ASN A 289 -29.81 27.66 -48.31
N GLN A 290 -28.62 27.74 -48.93
CA GLN A 290 -28.43 27.98 -50.36
C GLN A 290 -27.96 26.73 -51.13
N LEU A 291 -27.64 25.65 -50.42
CA LEU A 291 -27.14 24.39 -50.98
C LEU A 291 -28.22 23.30 -50.87
N GLU A 292 -28.56 22.68 -52.00
CA GLU A 292 -29.45 21.52 -52.05
C GLU A 292 -28.64 20.22 -51.94
N ALA A 293 -28.93 19.40 -50.92
CA ALA A 293 -28.36 18.07 -50.74
C ALA A 293 -29.17 17.02 -51.50
N ASN A 294 -28.50 16.08 -52.16
CA ASN A 294 -29.19 15.00 -52.89
C ASN A 294 -29.61 13.86 -51.98
N GLU A 295 -28.71 13.44 -51.10
CA GLU A 295 -28.91 12.29 -50.22
C GLU A 295 -28.32 12.57 -48.84
N THR A 296 -28.90 11.95 -47.82
CA THR A 296 -28.48 12.09 -46.42
C THR A 296 -28.01 10.75 -45.90
N LEU A 297 -26.80 10.68 -45.32
CA LEU A 297 -26.30 9.46 -44.71
C LEU A 297 -26.61 9.46 -43.22
N SER A 298 -27.54 8.58 -42.80
CA SER A 298 -27.95 8.47 -41.40
C SER A 298 -26.77 8.17 -40.48
N GLY A 299 -26.68 8.93 -39.40
CA GLY A 299 -25.66 8.75 -38.39
C GLY A 299 -24.28 9.29 -38.75
N ILE A 300 -24.06 9.85 -39.94
CA ILE A 300 -22.78 10.49 -40.30
C ILE A 300 -22.84 12.00 -40.03
N ILE A 301 -21.80 12.51 -39.39
CA ILE A 301 -21.60 13.94 -39.10
C ILE A 301 -20.32 14.40 -39.79
N VAL A 302 -20.40 15.52 -40.50
CA VAL A 302 -19.25 16.23 -41.07
C VAL A 302 -18.87 17.39 -40.17
N ASP A 303 -17.58 17.61 -40.00
CA ASP A 303 -17.01 18.63 -39.13
C ASP A 303 -15.70 19.20 -39.70
N CYS A 304 -15.17 20.24 -39.07
CA CYS A 304 -13.93 20.92 -39.46
C CYS A 304 -12.73 19.98 -39.51
N LEU A 305 -12.57 19.12 -38.50
CA LEU A 305 -11.50 18.12 -38.48
C LEU A 305 -12.05 16.70 -38.74
N PRO A 306 -11.32 15.86 -39.49
CA PRO A 306 -11.71 14.47 -39.69
C PRO A 306 -11.85 13.66 -38.40
N ILE A 307 -11.10 14.01 -37.34
CA ILE A 307 -11.23 13.38 -36.03
C ILE A 307 -12.59 13.68 -35.37
N GLN A 308 -13.10 14.90 -35.50
CA GLN A 308 -14.43 15.26 -35.01
C GLN A 308 -15.51 14.59 -35.84
N THR A 309 -15.39 14.63 -37.18
CA THR A 309 -16.25 13.89 -38.12
C THR A 309 -16.38 12.43 -37.66
N THR A 310 -15.26 11.79 -37.33
CA THR A 310 -15.23 10.40 -36.87
C THR A 310 -15.91 10.22 -35.52
N LEU A 311 -15.50 10.98 -34.50
CA LEU A 311 -15.94 10.78 -33.12
C LEU A 311 -17.43 11.06 -32.94
N TYR A 312 -17.97 12.07 -33.62
CA TYR A 312 -19.38 12.44 -33.49
C TYR A 312 -20.30 11.66 -34.44
N SER A 313 -19.76 10.99 -35.45
CA SER A 313 -20.53 10.04 -36.26
C SER A 313 -20.84 8.75 -35.49
N SER A 314 -21.88 8.04 -35.93
CA SER A 314 -22.25 6.68 -35.52
C SER A 314 -22.09 5.71 -36.68
N LEU A 315 -22.21 4.41 -36.40
CA LEU A 315 -22.10 3.36 -37.42
C LEU A 315 -23.45 2.98 -38.04
N GLU A 316 -24.53 3.73 -37.76
CA GLU A 316 -25.92 3.42 -38.16
C GLU A 316 -26.06 3.05 -39.64
N CYS A 317 -25.48 3.85 -40.54
CA CYS A 317 -25.52 3.61 -41.99
C CYS A 317 -24.92 2.25 -42.38
N PHE A 318 -23.87 1.78 -41.68
CA PHE A 318 -23.11 0.58 -42.04
C PHE A 318 -23.76 -0.73 -41.57
N TYR A 319 -24.81 -0.65 -40.77
CA TYR A 319 -25.71 -1.77 -40.47
C TYR A 319 -26.90 -1.85 -41.44
N ASN A 320 -27.21 -0.75 -42.14
CA ASN A 320 -28.36 -0.61 -43.02
C ASN A 320 -27.97 -0.79 -44.49
N GLN A 321 -28.49 -1.84 -45.13
CA GLN A 321 -28.18 -2.14 -46.53
C GLN A 321 -28.62 -1.02 -47.50
N LEU A 322 -29.75 -0.35 -47.24
CA LEU A 322 -30.23 0.74 -48.08
C LEU A 322 -29.26 1.93 -48.04
N CYS A 323 -28.82 2.32 -46.84
CA CYS A 323 -27.87 3.42 -46.67
C CYS A 323 -26.52 3.10 -47.33
N LEU A 324 -26.02 1.87 -47.12
CA LEU A 324 -24.79 1.41 -47.78
C LEU A 324 -24.92 1.42 -49.31
N ASN A 325 -26.07 1.02 -49.86
CA ASN A 325 -26.30 1.04 -51.31
C ASN A 325 -26.28 2.48 -51.88
N ILE A 326 -26.90 3.45 -51.17
CA ILE A 326 -26.85 4.88 -51.55
C ILE A 326 -25.40 5.36 -51.60
N LEU A 327 -24.62 5.06 -50.55
CA LEU A 327 -23.21 5.42 -50.48
C LEU A 327 -22.41 4.80 -51.63
N LEU A 328 -22.54 3.50 -51.88
CA LEU A 328 -21.81 2.80 -52.93
C LEU A 328 -22.15 3.33 -54.34
N ALA A 329 -23.42 3.66 -54.59
CA ALA A 329 -23.85 4.23 -55.87
C ALA A 329 -23.18 5.58 -56.16
N SER A 330 -22.85 6.37 -55.13
CA SER A 330 -22.28 7.71 -55.27
C SER A 330 -20.83 7.76 -55.80
N TYR A 331 -20.13 6.63 -55.83
CA TYR A 331 -18.71 6.53 -56.25
C TYR A 331 -18.51 6.07 -57.69
N GLN A 332 -19.58 5.70 -58.40
CA GLN A 332 -19.53 5.20 -59.79
C GLN A 332 -18.54 4.02 -60.00
N LYS A 333 -18.25 3.26 -58.93
CA LYS A 333 -17.36 2.09 -58.89
C LYS A 333 -18.03 0.97 -58.11
N LYS A 334 -17.60 -0.28 -58.31
CA LYS A 334 -18.12 -1.45 -57.58
C LYS A 334 -17.10 -1.99 -56.60
N ILE A 335 -17.56 -2.43 -55.44
CA ILE A 335 -16.78 -3.15 -54.44
C ILE A 335 -17.67 -4.21 -53.77
N ASN A 336 -17.08 -5.36 -53.44
CA ASN A 336 -17.74 -6.38 -52.62
C ASN A 336 -17.30 -6.20 -51.16
N ILE A 337 -18.23 -5.75 -50.31
CA ILE A 337 -18.09 -5.51 -48.87
C ILE A 337 -19.39 -5.94 -48.19
N SER A 338 -19.25 -6.54 -47.02
CA SER A 338 -20.40 -6.93 -46.20
C SER A 338 -20.79 -5.83 -45.22
N ARG A 339 -22.10 -5.60 -45.03
CA ARG A 339 -22.61 -4.75 -43.95
C ARG A 339 -22.25 -5.32 -42.58
N LEU A 340 -22.25 -4.47 -41.55
CA LEU A 340 -22.13 -4.91 -40.16
C LEU A 340 -23.36 -5.73 -39.75
N ASN A 341 -23.18 -6.69 -38.83
CA ASN A 341 -24.23 -7.61 -38.43
C ASN A 341 -24.96 -7.09 -37.18
N SER A 342 -26.20 -6.64 -37.36
CA SER A 342 -27.06 -6.15 -36.27
C SER A 342 -27.59 -7.25 -35.35
N PHE A 343 -27.43 -8.52 -35.70
CA PHE A 343 -27.84 -9.66 -34.87
C PHE A 343 -26.77 -10.10 -33.88
N LEU A 344 -25.53 -9.61 -34.01
CA LEU A 344 -24.50 -9.84 -33.00
C LEU A 344 -24.81 -8.99 -31.77
N THR A 345 -24.74 -9.59 -30.58
CA THR A 345 -24.90 -8.88 -29.32
C THR A 345 -23.79 -7.84 -29.16
N SER A 346 -24.18 -6.58 -29.07
CA SER A 346 -23.29 -5.45 -28.74
C SER A 346 -23.85 -4.72 -27.53
N ARG A 347 -22.97 -4.26 -26.64
CA ARG A 347 -23.35 -3.34 -25.55
C ARG A 347 -23.62 -1.92 -26.04
N PHE A 348 -23.25 -1.60 -27.28
CA PHE A 348 -23.44 -0.29 -27.89
C PHE A 348 -24.66 -0.29 -28.82
N HIS A 349 -25.47 0.77 -28.74
CA HIS A 349 -26.61 0.94 -29.63
C HIS A 349 -26.14 1.40 -31.02
N LEU A 350 -26.91 1.12 -32.08
CA LEU A 350 -26.56 1.45 -33.47
C LEU A 350 -26.32 2.95 -33.71
N LYS A 351 -27.01 3.79 -32.93
CA LYS A 351 -26.91 5.27 -32.94
C LYS A 351 -25.86 5.83 -31.97
N THR A 352 -25.16 4.96 -31.24
CA THR A 352 -24.10 5.39 -30.32
C THR A 352 -22.98 6.05 -31.13
N PRO A 353 -22.51 7.25 -30.75
CA PRO A 353 -21.40 7.90 -31.43
C PRO A 353 -20.12 7.09 -31.24
N ILE A 354 -19.24 7.11 -32.24
CA ILE A 354 -17.95 6.40 -32.21
C ILE A 354 -17.10 6.88 -31.04
N LYS A 355 -17.25 8.14 -30.59
CA LYS A 355 -16.63 8.65 -29.37
C LYS A 355 -16.86 7.73 -28.17
N SER A 356 -18.09 7.24 -27.96
CA SER A 356 -18.40 6.34 -26.85
C SER A 356 -17.82 4.94 -27.02
N LEU A 357 -17.61 4.48 -28.26
CA LEU A 357 -16.85 3.26 -28.52
C LEU A 357 -15.37 3.47 -28.17
N VAL A 358 -14.79 4.62 -28.55
CA VAL A 358 -13.41 5.00 -28.24
C VAL A 358 -13.17 5.14 -26.75
N GLU A 359 -14.10 5.78 -26.01
CA GLU A 359 -14.07 5.94 -24.55
C GLU A 359 -14.04 4.59 -23.82
N GLU A 360 -14.50 3.51 -24.46
CA GLU A 360 -14.52 2.14 -23.94
C GLU A 360 -13.52 1.24 -24.69
N LEU A 361 -12.54 1.81 -25.39
CA LEU A 361 -11.49 1.09 -26.14
C LEU A 361 -12.04 0.07 -27.16
N PHE A 362 -13.26 0.29 -27.66
CA PHE A 362 -14.02 -0.64 -28.49
C PHE A 362 -14.25 -2.01 -27.83
N ILE A 363 -14.15 -2.13 -26.50
CA ILE A 363 -14.33 -3.40 -25.79
C ILE A 363 -15.82 -3.67 -25.60
N GLU A 364 -16.28 -4.79 -26.16
CA GLU A 364 -17.62 -5.33 -25.92
C GLU A 364 -17.68 -6.03 -24.57
N GLU A 365 -16.69 -6.89 -24.29
CA GLU A 365 -16.64 -7.72 -23.09
C GLU A 365 -15.18 -8.07 -22.73
N LEU A 366 -14.87 -8.08 -21.44
CA LEU A 366 -13.59 -8.57 -20.92
C LEU A 366 -13.86 -9.81 -20.07
N PHE A 367 -13.68 -10.99 -20.65
CA PHE A 367 -13.81 -12.24 -19.91
C PHE A 367 -12.63 -12.39 -18.96
N ASN A 368 -12.92 -12.78 -17.72
CA ASN A 368 -11.91 -13.14 -16.74
C ASN A 368 -12.30 -14.41 -15.98
N HIS A 369 -11.30 -15.20 -15.61
CA HIS A 369 -11.48 -16.37 -14.77
C HIS A 369 -10.36 -16.47 -13.74
N THR A 370 -10.74 -16.48 -12.45
CA THR A 370 -9.84 -16.60 -11.30
C THR A 370 -9.85 -18.04 -10.78
N ASN A 371 -8.69 -18.68 -10.77
CA ASN A 371 -8.53 -20.03 -10.25
C ASN A 371 -7.95 -20.00 -8.82
N PHE A 372 -8.82 -20.16 -7.83
CA PHE A 372 -8.40 -20.17 -6.42
C PHE A 372 -7.48 -21.35 -6.08
N SER A 373 -7.65 -22.50 -6.71
CA SER A 373 -6.84 -23.69 -6.43
C SER A 373 -5.39 -23.49 -6.87
N THR A 374 -5.15 -22.87 -8.03
CA THR A 374 -3.77 -22.54 -8.45
C THR A 374 -3.17 -21.47 -7.54
N TYR A 375 -3.94 -20.45 -7.15
CA TYR A 375 -3.50 -19.45 -6.15
C TYR A 375 -3.10 -20.10 -4.83
N TYR A 376 -3.91 -21.02 -4.29
CA TYR A 376 -3.60 -21.75 -3.05
C TYR A 376 -2.28 -22.52 -3.17
N MET A 377 -2.07 -23.22 -4.29
CA MET A 377 -0.85 -23.99 -4.53
C MET A 377 0.40 -23.10 -4.67
N LYS A 378 0.25 -21.87 -5.17
CA LYS A 378 1.35 -20.89 -5.29
C LYS A 378 1.67 -20.19 -3.97
N CYS A 379 0.64 -19.85 -3.18
CA CYS A 379 0.80 -19.32 -1.82
C CYS A 379 1.41 -20.38 -0.88
N LEU A 380 1.04 -21.65 -1.07
CA LEU A 380 1.49 -22.83 -0.33
C LEU A 380 1.56 -22.54 1.19
N PRO A 381 0.41 -22.45 1.88
CA PRO A 381 0.41 -22.05 3.29
C PRO A 381 1.27 -22.98 4.14
N TYR A 382 2.21 -22.43 4.91
CA TYR A 382 3.10 -23.23 5.77
C TYR A 382 2.58 -23.36 7.20
N VAL A 383 1.80 -22.38 7.67
CA VAL A 383 1.15 -22.45 8.99
C VAL A 383 -0.20 -21.75 8.95
N CYS A 384 -1.23 -22.41 9.48
CA CYS A 384 -2.52 -21.79 9.78
C CYS A 384 -2.74 -21.77 11.29
N THR A 385 -3.17 -20.64 11.82
CA THR A 385 -3.51 -20.45 13.23
C THR A 385 -4.99 -20.14 13.37
N TYR A 386 -5.63 -20.70 14.40
CA TYR A 386 -7.01 -20.38 14.74
C TYR A 386 -7.24 -20.48 16.26
N LEU A 387 -8.20 -19.71 16.76
CA LEU A 387 -8.53 -19.69 18.19
C LEU A 387 -9.51 -20.83 18.53
N HIS A 388 -9.16 -21.61 19.55
CA HIS A 388 -9.93 -22.74 20.06
C HIS A 388 -10.12 -22.64 21.58
N PHE A 389 -11.35 -22.81 22.06
CA PHE A 389 -11.66 -22.80 23.49
C PHE A 389 -11.50 -24.20 24.08
N ASN A 390 -10.62 -24.36 25.09
CA ASN A 390 -10.35 -25.65 25.73
C ASN A 390 -10.40 -25.57 27.27
N ARG A 391 -10.69 -26.69 27.94
CA ARG A 391 -10.67 -26.80 29.41
C ARG A 391 -9.34 -27.37 29.90
N PHE A 392 -8.97 -27.09 31.16
CA PHE A 392 -7.76 -27.63 31.78
C PHE A 392 -7.67 -29.16 31.66
N ASN A 393 -6.47 -29.64 31.33
CA ASN A 393 -6.17 -31.08 31.32
C ASN A 393 -6.27 -31.63 32.75
N TRP A 394 -6.98 -32.75 32.90
CA TRP A 394 -7.22 -33.42 34.19
C TRP A 394 -5.93 -33.83 34.91
N ILE A 395 -4.87 -34.14 34.16
CA ILE A 395 -3.53 -34.43 34.72
C ILE A 395 -2.95 -33.19 35.38
N SER A 396 -3.06 -32.02 34.73
CA SER A 396 -2.60 -30.75 35.29
C SER A 396 -3.38 -30.40 36.56
N VAL A 397 -4.70 -30.61 36.57
CA VAL A 397 -5.54 -30.45 37.77
C VAL A 397 -5.05 -31.36 38.90
N LEU A 398 -4.80 -32.65 38.63
CA LEU A 398 -4.30 -33.60 39.62
C LEU A 398 -2.92 -33.23 40.18
N THR A 399 -1.99 -32.78 39.35
CA THR A 399 -0.64 -32.37 39.80
C THR A 399 -0.68 -31.16 40.74
N VAL A 400 -1.53 -30.17 40.45
CA VAL A 400 -1.73 -29.00 41.32
C VAL A 400 -2.37 -29.41 42.65
N MET A 401 -3.30 -30.37 42.63
CA MET A 401 -3.89 -30.92 43.86
C MET A 401 -2.86 -31.64 44.74
N PHE A 402 -2.01 -32.51 44.17
CA PHE A 402 -0.99 -33.22 44.93
C PHE A 402 0.05 -32.27 45.53
N ALA A 403 0.45 -31.23 44.80
CA ALA A 403 1.40 -30.22 45.27
C ALA A 403 0.85 -29.41 46.45
N LEU A 404 -0.43 -29.04 46.44
CA LEU A 404 -1.05 -28.22 47.49
C LEU A 404 -1.49 -29.05 48.72
N PHE A 405 -1.75 -30.36 48.55
CA PHE A 405 -2.23 -31.24 49.61
C PHE A 405 -1.30 -31.26 50.84
N GLY A 406 0.02 -31.35 50.64
CA GLY A 406 1.00 -31.39 51.73
C GLY A 406 1.05 -30.11 52.58
N GLY A 407 0.95 -28.96 51.91
CA GLY A 407 0.91 -27.64 52.54
C GLY A 407 -0.37 -27.41 53.34
N ILE A 408 -1.52 -27.63 52.69
CA ILE A 408 -2.85 -27.48 53.29
C ILE A 408 -3.00 -28.39 54.50
N ASN A 409 -2.56 -29.64 54.42
CA ASN A 409 -2.58 -30.59 55.53
C ASN A 409 -1.79 -30.07 56.75
N THR A 410 -0.57 -29.57 56.51
CA THR A 410 0.30 -29.04 57.57
C THR A 410 -0.32 -27.82 58.25
N VAL A 411 -0.86 -26.89 57.47
CA VAL A 411 -1.50 -25.67 57.97
C VAL A 411 -2.78 -25.99 58.75
N LEU A 412 -3.64 -26.87 58.23
CA LEU A 412 -4.87 -27.28 58.91
C LEU A 412 -4.59 -27.99 60.23
N ARG A 413 -3.55 -28.83 60.34
CA ARG A 413 -3.16 -29.47 61.61
C ARG A 413 -2.71 -28.47 62.67
N LEU A 414 -2.12 -27.34 62.26
CA LEU A 414 -1.67 -26.30 63.19
C LEU A 414 -2.85 -25.44 63.69
N ILE A 415 -3.78 -25.10 62.80
CA ILE A 415 -4.82 -24.10 63.07
C ILE A 415 -6.06 -24.71 63.74
N THR A 416 -6.43 -25.96 63.39
CA THR A 416 -7.66 -26.61 63.89
C THR A 416 -7.77 -26.67 65.43
N PRO A 417 -6.71 -27.02 66.20
CA PRO A 417 -6.78 -27.05 67.67
C PRO A 417 -7.00 -25.66 68.28
N TYR A 418 -6.54 -24.62 67.58
CA TYR A 418 -6.63 -23.22 67.99
C TYR A 418 -8.02 -22.63 67.72
N ILE A 419 -8.59 -22.94 66.54
CA ILE A 419 -9.99 -22.62 66.19
C ILE A 419 -10.93 -23.25 67.22
N ILE A 420 -10.72 -24.51 67.59
CA ILE A 420 -11.59 -25.16 68.59
C ILE A 420 -11.41 -24.57 69.98
N ARG A 421 -10.20 -24.15 70.34
CA ARG A 421 -9.98 -23.45 71.62
C ARG A 421 -10.76 -22.14 71.69
N THR A 422 -10.85 -21.42 70.57
CA THR A 422 -11.56 -20.14 70.47
C THR A 422 -13.07 -20.34 70.34
N VAL A 423 -13.53 -21.31 69.55
CA VAL A 423 -14.93 -21.70 69.41
C VAL A 423 -15.50 -22.23 70.74
N LEU A 424 -14.78 -23.09 71.46
CA LEU A 424 -15.18 -23.56 72.80
C LEU A 424 -15.11 -22.44 73.85
N PHE A 425 -14.23 -21.44 73.68
CA PHE A 425 -14.20 -20.25 74.53
C PHE A 425 -15.42 -19.34 74.30
N LEU A 426 -15.95 -19.29 73.07
CA LEU A 426 -17.15 -18.54 72.71
C LEU A 426 -18.46 -19.25 73.11
N ILE A 427 -18.44 -20.57 73.30
CA ILE A 427 -19.62 -21.39 73.62
C ILE A 427 -19.82 -21.62 75.14
N LYS A 428 -18.90 -21.18 76.01
CA LYS A 428 -19.12 -21.29 77.48
C LYS A 428 -20.26 -20.35 77.95
N PRO A 429 -21.27 -20.86 78.68
CA PRO A 429 -22.28 -20.00 79.30
C PRO A 429 -21.63 -19.11 80.38
N LYS A 430 -21.98 -17.83 80.40
CA LYS A 430 -21.54 -16.84 81.40
C LYS A 430 -21.95 -17.31 82.81
N GLN A 431 -20.98 -17.61 83.66
CA GLN A 431 -21.16 -17.54 85.11
C GLN A 431 -20.56 -16.25 85.67
N VAL A 432 -21.18 -15.81 86.76
CA VAL A 432 -21.20 -14.46 87.31
C VAL A 432 -19.82 -13.88 87.61
N ARG A 433 -19.73 -12.58 87.34
CA ARG A 433 -18.58 -11.71 87.28
C ARG A 433 -18.24 -11.20 88.69
N GLU A 434 -17.00 -11.35 89.13
CA GLU A 434 -16.45 -10.51 90.20
C GLU A 434 -15.30 -9.65 89.67
N ASN A 435 -15.28 -8.41 90.16
CA ASN A 435 -14.61 -7.24 89.61
C ASN A 435 -13.07 -7.34 89.66
N ARG A 436 -12.39 -7.10 88.53
CA ARG A 436 -11.07 -6.46 88.51
C ARG A 436 -10.80 -5.83 87.14
N ASN A 437 -10.91 -4.50 87.10
CA ASN A 437 -10.38 -3.66 86.02
C ASN A 437 -8.89 -3.94 85.88
N THR A 438 -8.53 -4.71 84.85
CA THR A 438 -7.15 -4.88 84.41
C THR A 438 -7.08 -4.52 82.94
N THR A 439 -6.25 -3.53 82.64
CA THR A 439 -6.04 -2.91 81.33
C THR A 439 -5.68 -3.95 80.27
N ILE A 440 -6.11 -3.70 79.03
CA ILE A 440 -5.82 -4.55 77.85
C ILE A 440 -4.33 -4.89 77.74
N ARG A 441 -3.42 -3.99 78.14
CA ARG A 441 -1.96 -4.23 78.24
C ARG A 441 -1.58 -5.39 79.18
N VAL A 442 -2.29 -5.60 80.29
CA VAL A 442 -2.01 -6.70 81.23
C VAL A 442 -2.51 -8.04 80.66
N ARG A 443 -3.66 -8.05 79.98
CA ARG A 443 -4.13 -9.24 79.25
C ARG A 443 -3.22 -9.57 78.07
N LEU A 444 -2.77 -8.59 77.30
CA LEU A 444 -1.77 -8.80 76.24
C LEU A 444 -0.44 -9.27 76.82
N LYS A 445 0.08 -8.67 77.90
CA LYS A 445 1.31 -9.15 78.55
C LYS A 445 1.17 -10.56 79.10
N LYS A 446 0.02 -10.91 79.68
CA LYS A 446 -0.24 -12.26 80.21
C LYS A 446 -0.41 -13.28 79.09
N LEU A 447 -1.04 -12.89 77.98
CA LEU A 447 -1.21 -13.74 76.81
C LEU A 447 0.11 -13.92 76.05
N VAL A 448 0.90 -12.86 75.87
CA VAL A 448 2.27 -12.90 75.35
C VAL A 448 3.19 -13.70 76.27
N PHE A 449 3.06 -13.58 77.59
CA PHE A 449 3.82 -14.37 78.55
C PHE A 449 3.47 -15.87 78.46
N VAL A 450 2.18 -16.21 78.41
CA VAL A 450 1.72 -17.60 78.22
C VAL A 450 2.17 -18.15 76.86
N PHE A 451 2.08 -17.35 75.80
CA PHE A 451 2.52 -17.74 74.47
C PHE A 451 4.05 -17.93 74.41
N LYS A 452 4.82 -17.03 75.03
CA LYS A 452 6.28 -17.13 75.19
C LYS A 452 6.67 -18.37 75.97
N MET A 453 5.97 -18.69 77.06
CA MET A 453 6.23 -19.91 77.86
C MET A 453 5.85 -21.19 77.10
N GLN A 454 4.79 -21.19 76.31
CA GLN A 454 4.41 -22.31 75.44
C GLN A 454 5.41 -22.51 74.28
N LEU A 455 5.95 -21.42 73.71
CA LEU A 455 6.99 -21.49 72.68
C LEU A 455 8.33 -21.98 73.23
N ILE A 456 8.69 -21.58 74.46
CA ILE A 456 9.94 -21.98 75.13
C ILE A 456 9.91 -23.46 75.55
N SER A 457 8.73 -23.98 75.91
CA SER A 457 8.52 -25.38 76.30
C SER A 457 8.19 -26.31 75.13
N LEU A 458 8.01 -25.77 73.92
CA LEU A 458 7.62 -26.53 72.74
C LEU A 458 8.69 -27.58 72.37
N ASN A 459 8.27 -28.84 72.33
CA ASN A 459 9.06 -29.95 71.83
C ASN A 459 8.24 -30.69 70.76
N ILE A 460 8.55 -30.49 69.48
CA ILE A 460 7.94 -31.17 68.34
C ILE A 460 8.38 -32.65 68.29
N TYR A 461 9.51 -32.99 68.91
CA TYR A 461 10.12 -34.33 68.92
C TYR A 461 9.99 -34.96 70.31
N ASP A 462 8.75 -35.12 70.76
CA ASP A 462 8.48 -35.74 72.06
C ASP A 462 8.80 -37.24 72.04
N SER A 463 9.33 -37.74 73.15
CA SER A 463 9.75 -39.13 73.31
C SER A 463 9.25 -39.65 74.65
N ASN A 464 8.73 -40.88 74.70
CA ASN A 464 8.15 -41.52 75.90
C ASN A 464 9.12 -41.74 77.08
N VAL A 465 10.32 -41.16 77.07
CA VAL A 465 11.38 -41.37 78.05
C VAL A 465 11.52 -40.11 78.92
N ASN A 466 11.23 -40.23 80.21
CA ASN A 466 11.39 -39.17 81.23
C ASN A 466 12.88 -38.90 81.56
N ASN A 467 13.71 -38.66 80.55
CA ASN A 467 15.11 -38.31 80.71
C ASN A 467 15.31 -36.81 80.42
N PRO A 468 15.81 -36.01 81.39
CA PRO A 468 15.98 -34.56 81.22
C PRO A 468 16.90 -34.19 80.05
N THR A 469 17.87 -35.05 79.70
CA THR A 469 18.73 -34.83 78.53
C THR A 469 18.00 -35.03 77.21
N HIS A 470 17.09 -36.00 77.13
CA HIS A 470 16.33 -36.30 75.92
C HIS A 470 15.28 -35.21 75.63
N ILE A 471 14.63 -34.69 76.68
CA ILE A 471 13.73 -33.53 76.61
C ILE A 471 14.49 -32.27 76.17
N TYR A 472 15.72 -32.07 76.66
CA TYR A 472 16.57 -30.96 76.23
C TYR A 472 16.94 -31.05 74.74
N TYR A 473 17.29 -32.24 74.23
CA TYR A 473 17.61 -32.46 72.82
C TYR A 473 16.41 -32.30 71.89
N GLY A 474 15.24 -32.81 72.30
CA GLY A 474 13.99 -32.59 71.56
C GLY A 474 13.66 -31.10 71.41
N ARG A 475 13.81 -30.32 72.49
CA ARG A 475 13.62 -28.86 72.46
C ARG A 475 14.63 -28.14 71.57
N LEU A 476 15.90 -28.58 71.57
CA LEU A 476 16.94 -28.00 70.69
C LEU A 476 16.65 -28.30 69.22
N ALA A 477 16.24 -29.54 68.89
CA ALA A 477 15.84 -29.93 67.53
C ALA A 477 14.59 -29.20 67.05
N THR A 478 13.65 -28.97 67.96
CA THR A 478 12.45 -28.16 67.69
C THR A 478 12.79 -26.72 67.34
N ARG A 479 13.79 -26.12 68.00
CA ARG A 479 14.26 -24.76 67.67
C ARG A 479 14.95 -24.70 66.32
N LEU A 480 15.84 -25.65 66.03
CA LEU A 480 16.50 -25.76 64.73
C LEU A 480 15.47 -25.94 63.60
N HIS A 481 14.48 -26.81 63.82
CA HIS A 481 13.37 -27.04 62.90
C HIS A 481 12.60 -25.76 62.58
N LEU A 482 12.17 -25.03 63.61
CA LEU A 482 11.39 -23.80 63.43
C LEU A 482 12.19 -22.67 62.79
N ILE A 483 13.46 -22.49 63.16
CA ILE A 483 14.34 -21.48 62.56
C ILE A 483 14.63 -21.82 61.09
N SER A 484 14.94 -23.07 60.79
CA SER A 484 15.20 -23.50 59.41
C SER A 484 13.96 -23.36 58.53
N LEU A 485 12.78 -23.70 59.05
CA LEU A 485 11.52 -23.52 58.33
C LEU A 485 11.26 -22.04 58.03
N PHE A 486 11.50 -21.15 59.01
CA PHE A 486 11.33 -19.71 58.83
C PHE A 486 12.29 -19.14 57.78
N ILE A 487 13.58 -19.51 57.84
CA ILE A 487 14.59 -19.07 56.87
C ILE A 487 14.23 -19.55 55.46
N SER A 488 13.84 -20.82 55.29
CA SER A 488 13.44 -21.35 53.98
C SER A 488 12.22 -20.62 53.41
N ILE A 489 11.22 -20.28 54.23
CA ILE A 489 10.05 -19.50 53.80
C ILE A 489 10.48 -18.09 53.38
N CYS A 490 11.34 -17.42 54.17
CA CYS A 490 11.83 -16.08 53.83
C CYS A 490 12.63 -16.08 52.52
N ILE A 491 13.49 -17.08 52.28
CA ILE A 491 14.24 -17.21 51.02
C ILE A 491 13.29 -17.41 49.84
N CYS A 492 12.26 -18.27 49.97
CA CYS A 492 11.30 -18.50 48.90
C CYS A 492 10.49 -17.24 48.57
N ILE A 493 10.10 -16.46 49.59
CA ILE A 493 9.39 -15.19 49.41
C ILE A 493 10.30 -14.20 48.68
N LEU A 494 11.54 -14.01 49.15
CA LEU A 494 12.50 -13.09 48.52
C LEU A 494 12.81 -13.48 47.08
N PHE A 495 13.05 -14.77 46.80
CA PHE A 495 13.31 -15.25 45.44
C PHE A 495 12.11 -15.03 44.51
N SER A 496 10.88 -15.24 45.02
CA SER A 496 9.66 -15.03 44.23
C SER A 496 9.41 -13.53 43.97
N ASP A 497 9.76 -12.67 44.92
CA ASP A 497 9.60 -11.21 44.85
C ASP A 497 10.63 -10.56 43.90
N LEU A 498 11.83 -11.14 43.79
CA LEU A 498 12.90 -10.70 42.89
C LEU A 498 12.76 -11.20 41.45
N SER A 499 11.81 -12.09 41.17
CA SER A 499 11.60 -12.63 39.82
C SER A 499 10.65 -11.74 39.01
N ASN A 500 11.11 -11.18 37.89
CA ASN A 500 10.25 -10.45 36.95
C ASN A 500 9.69 -11.42 35.90
N GLN A 501 8.41 -11.28 35.55
CA GLN A 501 7.81 -11.99 34.43
C GLN A 501 7.53 -11.01 33.29
N ILE A 502 7.90 -11.40 32.06
CA ILE A 502 7.48 -10.71 30.85
C ILE A 502 6.06 -11.19 30.55
N ILE A 503 5.08 -10.30 30.73
CA ILE A 503 3.69 -10.59 30.41
C ILE A 503 3.36 -9.95 29.07
N THR A 504 2.78 -10.75 28.17
CA THR A 504 2.16 -10.23 26.94
C THR A 504 0.67 -10.06 27.22
N GLU A 505 0.19 -8.83 27.17
CA GLU A 505 -1.23 -8.54 27.35
C GLU A 505 -1.87 -8.28 25.99
N ASN A 506 -2.98 -8.99 25.72
CA ASN A 506 -3.75 -8.85 24.50
C ASN A 506 -5.05 -8.11 24.81
N VAL A 507 -5.22 -6.93 24.24
CA VAL A 507 -6.45 -6.16 24.34
C VAL A 507 -7.22 -6.28 23.04
N SER A 508 -8.39 -6.90 23.09
CA SER A 508 -9.34 -6.93 21.97
C SER A 508 -10.07 -5.59 21.90
N THR A 509 -10.28 -5.07 20.68
CA THR A 509 -11.03 -3.83 20.40
C THR A 509 -10.54 -2.62 21.21
N VAL A 510 -9.50 -1.96 20.70
CA VAL A 510 -8.88 -0.78 21.35
C VAL A 510 -9.50 0.50 20.78
N SER A 511 -9.82 1.47 21.65
CA SER A 511 -10.24 2.82 21.23
C SER A 511 -9.03 3.68 20.89
N LEU A 512 -9.20 4.74 20.08
CA LEU A 512 -8.08 5.61 19.67
C LEU A 512 -7.35 6.23 20.88
N ASP A 513 -8.08 6.67 21.91
CA ASP A 513 -7.49 7.24 23.13
C ASP A 513 -6.70 6.19 23.92
N THR A 514 -7.24 4.97 24.01
CA THR A 514 -6.56 3.85 24.66
C THR A 514 -5.29 3.46 23.88
N TYR A 515 -5.35 3.48 22.54
CA TYR A 515 -4.18 3.26 21.71
C TYR A 515 -3.11 4.32 21.93
N ALA A 516 -3.49 5.61 21.93
CA ALA A 516 -2.54 6.71 22.16
C ALA A 516 -1.85 6.61 23.53
N TYR A 517 -2.59 6.21 24.56
CA TYR A 517 -2.02 5.91 25.87
C TYR A 517 -1.01 4.76 25.83
N LEU A 518 -1.37 3.64 25.20
CA LEU A 518 -0.51 2.46 25.09
C LEU A 518 0.73 2.72 24.22
N GLU A 519 0.59 3.46 23.13
CA GLU A 519 1.70 3.86 22.25
C GLU A 519 2.69 4.72 23.01
N LYS A 520 2.22 5.66 23.84
CA LYS A 520 3.09 6.50 24.68
C LYS A 520 3.88 5.70 25.72
N GLN A 521 3.28 4.66 26.29
CA GLN A 521 3.86 3.89 27.39
C GLN A 521 4.70 2.69 26.92
N TYR A 522 4.34 2.07 25.78
CA TYR A 522 4.87 0.79 25.31
C TYR A 522 5.24 0.79 23.81
N SER A 523 5.68 1.94 23.27
CA SER A 523 5.94 2.14 21.84
C SER A 523 6.81 1.07 21.17
N SER A 524 7.80 0.51 21.87
CA SER A 524 8.75 -0.47 21.32
C SER A 524 8.20 -1.88 21.18
N THR A 525 7.13 -2.22 21.90
CA THR A 525 6.57 -3.58 21.95
C THR A 525 5.10 -3.66 21.58
N LEU A 526 4.41 -2.52 21.48
CA LEU A 526 3.01 -2.44 21.05
C LEU A 526 2.86 -2.83 19.58
N ARG A 527 2.00 -3.82 19.33
CA ARG A 527 1.63 -4.28 17.99
C ARG A 527 0.13 -4.45 17.91
N CYS A 528 -0.51 -3.78 16.97
CA CYS A 528 -1.95 -3.87 16.75
C CYS A 528 -2.23 -4.44 15.36
N LEU A 529 -3.12 -5.44 15.26
CA LEU A 529 -3.51 -6.06 13.99
C LEU A 529 -4.76 -5.37 13.43
N CYS A 530 -4.70 -4.86 12.21
CA CYS A 530 -5.87 -4.28 11.54
C CYS A 530 -6.87 -5.38 11.15
N THR A 531 -8.17 -5.12 11.30
CA THR A 531 -9.22 -5.97 10.69
C THR A 531 -9.31 -5.73 9.20
N GLN A 532 -9.24 -4.47 8.77
CA GLN A 532 -9.19 -4.09 7.36
C GLN A 532 -7.75 -3.76 6.96
N ILE A 533 -7.14 -4.69 6.22
CA ILE A 533 -5.73 -4.61 5.80
C ILE A 533 -5.56 -3.71 4.57
N SER A 534 -6.63 -3.44 3.83
CA SER A 534 -6.60 -2.69 2.57
C SER A 534 -7.62 -1.55 2.65
N ILE A 535 -7.12 -0.31 2.73
CA ILE A 535 -7.94 0.89 2.94
C ILE A 535 -7.69 1.84 1.77
N PRO A 536 -8.70 2.22 0.97
CA PRO A 536 -8.56 3.21 -0.09
C PRO A 536 -8.01 4.54 0.44
N TYR A 537 -7.14 5.21 -0.31
CA TYR A 537 -6.62 6.53 0.08
C TYR A 537 -7.74 7.58 0.19
N GLU A 538 -8.80 7.49 -0.61
CA GLU A 538 -9.99 8.37 -0.54
C GLU A 538 -10.65 8.40 0.84
N ASP A 539 -10.50 7.35 1.65
CA ASP A 539 -11.12 7.30 2.98
C ASP A 539 -10.44 8.26 3.98
N PHE A 540 -9.17 8.63 3.76
CA PHE A 540 -8.40 9.38 4.73
C PHE A 540 -7.46 10.46 4.15
N ILE A 541 -7.34 10.59 2.83
CA ILE A 541 -6.58 11.65 2.13
C ILE A 541 -7.55 12.53 1.33
N ASN A 542 -7.32 13.84 1.36
CA ASN A 542 -7.97 14.82 0.48
C ASN A 542 -6.91 15.66 -0.25
N ILE A 543 -7.04 15.81 -1.56
CA ILE A 543 -6.14 16.60 -2.41
C ILE A 543 -6.96 17.56 -3.28
N SER A 544 -6.63 18.85 -3.17
CA SER A 544 -7.16 19.91 -4.02
C SER A 544 -6.01 20.75 -4.58
N VAL A 545 -6.28 21.51 -5.63
CA VAL A 545 -5.27 22.27 -6.37
C VAL A 545 -5.82 23.65 -6.69
N ASN A 546 -4.98 24.67 -6.53
CA ASN A 546 -5.25 26.03 -6.98
C ASN A 546 -4.51 26.26 -8.30
N TYR A 547 -5.24 26.53 -9.38
CA TYR A 547 -4.66 26.83 -10.69
C TYR A 547 -4.19 28.28 -10.79
N HIS A 548 -3.22 28.53 -11.68
CA HIS A 548 -2.77 29.87 -12.02
C HIS A 548 -3.95 30.71 -12.53
N GLN A 549 -4.02 31.97 -12.11
CA GLN A 549 -5.15 32.87 -12.38
C GLN A 549 -5.52 33.03 -13.88
N ILE A 550 -4.57 32.82 -14.79
CA ILE A 550 -4.81 32.79 -16.24
C ILE A 550 -5.88 31.75 -16.62
N CYS A 551 -5.90 30.61 -15.93
CA CYS A 551 -6.82 29.49 -16.19
C CYS A 551 -8.26 29.75 -15.71
N SER A 552 -8.51 30.89 -15.06
CA SER A 552 -9.84 31.37 -14.68
C SER A 552 -10.16 32.74 -15.28
N SER A 553 -9.28 33.29 -16.12
CA SER A 553 -9.40 34.64 -16.66
C SER A 553 -10.27 34.71 -17.92
N GLU A 554 -10.66 35.91 -18.31
CA GLU A 554 -11.36 36.15 -19.58
C GLU A 554 -10.50 35.84 -20.82
N PHE A 555 -9.17 35.84 -20.68
CA PHE A 555 -8.22 35.63 -21.79
C PHE A 555 -8.24 34.22 -22.39
N ILE A 556 -8.79 33.24 -21.68
CA ILE A 556 -8.94 31.87 -22.19
C ILE A 556 -10.37 31.57 -22.68
N GLN A 557 -11.28 32.54 -22.63
CA GLN A 557 -12.67 32.35 -23.08
C GLN A 557 -12.80 32.49 -24.59
N SER A 558 -13.75 31.78 -25.20
CA SER A 558 -13.95 31.84 -26.66
C SER A 558 -14.32 33.22 -27.16
N SER A 559 -15.14 33.94 -26.39
CA SER A 559 -15.49 35.34 -26.68
C SER A 559 -14.30 36.30 -26.74
N TRP A 560 -13.14 35.94 -26.15
CA TRP A 560 -11.92 36.74 -26.21
C TRP A 560 -11.17 36.49 -27.52
N TYR A 561 -10.75 35.25 -27.76
CA TYR A 561 -9.94 34.94 -28.94
C TYR A 561 -10.71 34.96 -30.26
N GLU A 562 -12.06 34.86 -30.22
CA GLU A 562 -12.93 35.11 -31.39
C GLU A 562 -12.85 36.56 -31.88
N ARG A 563 -12.78 37.54 -30.96
CA ARG A 563 -12.71 38.97 -31.30
C ARG A 563 -11.37 39.34 -31.93
N LEU A 564 -10.31 38.64 -31.54
CA LEU A 564 -8.96 38.83 -32.07
C LEU A 564 -8.75 38.12 -33.41
N SER A 565 -9.73 37.36 -33.91
CA SER A 565 -9.67 36.77 -35.25
C SER A 565 -9.91 37.85 -36.32
N VAL A 566 -8.83 38.29 -36.98
CA VAL A 566 -8.89 39.34 -38.01
C VAL A 566 -8.93 38.75 -39.42
N PHE A 567 -9.78 39.34 -40.27
CA PHE A 567 -10.02 38.96 -41.66
C PHE A 567 -9.17 39.71 -42.70
N ASN A 568 -7.93 40.08 -42.38
CA ASN A 568 -7.09 40.80 -43.35
C ASN A 568 -5.93 39.94 -43.85
N ASN A 569 -5.88 39.77 -45.17
CA ASN A 569 -4.93 38.91 -45.88
C ASN A 569 -3.55 39.58 -46.11
N ASN A 570 -3.36 40.80 -45.59
CA ASN A 570 -2.18 41.62 -45.87
C ASN A 570 -1.18 41.70 -44.71
N TYR A 571 -1.39 40.95 -43.62
CA TYR A 571 -0.47 40.98 -42.48
C TYR A 571 0.80 40.19 -42.79
N GLU A 572 1.95 40.77 -42.47
CA GLU A 572 3.21 40.04 -42.50
C GLU A 572 3.20 38.89 -41.48
N GLN A 573 3.98 37.86 -41.77
CA GLN A 573 4.08 36.63 -40.97
C GLN A 573 4.56 36.87 -39.52
N THR A 574 5.06 38.06 -39.22
CA THR A 574 5.54 38.51 -37.91
C THR A 574 4.55 39.41 -37.16
N ASP A 575 3.35 39.63 -37.70
CA ASP A 575 2.30 40.40 -37.00
C ASP A 575 1.67 39.54 -35.89
N PHE A 576 1.65 40.04 -34.65
CA PHE A 576 0.98 39.36 -33.54
C PHE A 576 -0.50 39.10 -33.82
N LEU A 577 -1.21 39.96 -34.57
CA LEU A 577 -2.62 39.75 -34.89
C LEU A 577 -2.86 38.47 -35.69
N SER A 578 -1.89 38.07 -36.52
CA SER A 578 -1.96 36.83 -37.32
C SER A 578 -1.97 35.55 -36.46
N ILE A 579 -1.45 35.64 -35.23
CA ILE A 579 -1.32 34.51 -34.29
C ILE A 579 -2.14 34.67 -33.00
N SER A 580 -2.68 35.86 -32.74
CA SER A 580 -3.30 36.24 -31.47
C SER A 580 -4.43 35.30 -31.01
N SER A 581 -5.35 34.95 -31.92
CA SER A 581 -6.44 34.00 -31.65
C SER A 581 -5.89 32.62 -31.23
N SER A 582 -4.93 32.09 -32.00
CA SER A 582 -4.27 30.79 -31.75
C SER A 582 -3.46 30.78 -30.46
N TYR A 583 -2.82 31.91 -30.12
CA TYR A 583 -2.04 32.09 -28.90
C TYR A 583 -2.92 31.88 -27.66
N PHE A 584 -4.08 32.54 -27.61
CA PHE A 584 -5.01 32.42 -26.48
C PHE A 584 -5.76 31.08 -26.48
N GLN A 585 -6.10 30.51 -27.63
CA GLN A 585 -6.62 29.15 -27.73
C GLN A 585 -5.62 28.11 -27.18
N THR A 586 -4.32 28.32 -27.42
CA THR A 586 -3.27 27.44 -26.89
C THR A 586 -3.14 27.56 -25.38
N LEU A 587 -3.28 28.78 -24.82
CA LEU A 587 -3.37 28.98 -23.36
C LEU A 587 -4.58 28.29 -22.74
N GLU A 588 -5.76 28.42 -23.38
CA GLU A 588 -6.98 27.68 -22.98
C GLU A 588 -6.71 26.17 -22.97
N THR A 589 -6.09 25.65 -24.03
CA THR A 589 -5.77 24.24 -24.16
C THR A 589 -4.80 23.78 -23.07
N PHE A 590 -3.78 24.57 -22.72
CA PHE A 590 -2.87 24.25 -21.62
C PHE A 590 -3.61 24.15 -20.27
N CYS A 591 -4.48 25.10 -19.98
CA CYS A 591 -5.29 25.09 -18.77
C CYS A 591 -6.28 23.92 -18.73
N PHE A 592 -6.93 23.62 -19.86
CA PHE A 592 -7.84 22.49 -19.99
C PHE A 592 -7.14 21.14 -19.75
N ILE A 593 -6.01 20.88 -20.43
CA ILE A 593 -5.28 19.62 -20.29
C ILE A 593 -4.64 19.51 -18.90
N ALA A 594 -4.18 20.62 -18.31
CA ALA A 594 -3.71 20.66 -16.93
C ALA A 594 -4.80 20.16 -15.97
N ASN A 595 -6.01 20.68 -16.11
CA ASN A 595 -7.13 20.31 -15.25
C ASN A 595 -7.52 18.83 -15.40
N GLU A 596 -7.69 18.35 -16.63
CA GLU A 596 -8.02 16.95 -16.90
C GLU A 596 -6.94 16.00 -16.38
N THR A 597 -5.67 16.35 -16.56
CA THR A 597 -4.53 15.54 -16.08
C THR A 597 -4.57 15.39 -14.56
N ILE A 598 -4.79 16.48 -13.83
CA ILE A 598 -4.85 16.46 -12.36
C ILE A 598 -6.09 15.73 -11.86
N ALA A 599 -7.25 15.99 -12.46
CA ALA A 599 -8.51 15.37 -12.08
C ALA A 599 -8.42 13.84 -12.17
N ASP A 600 -7.87 13.33 -13.28
CA ASP A 600 -7.64 11.91 -13.49
C ASP A 600 -6.56 11.33 -12.57
N ALA A 601 -5.38 11.98 -12.49
CA ALA A 601 -4.29 11.52 -11.65
C ALA A 601 -4.72 11.44 -10.18
N ARG A 602 -5.47 12.44 -9.69
CA ARG A 602 -6.05 12.44 -8.34
C ARG A 602 -7.02 11.29 -8.14
N LYS A 603 -7.96 11.08 -9.08
CA LYS A 603 -8.92 9.96 -9.01
C LYS A 603 -8.19 8.62 -8.92
N ARG A 604 -7.14 8.41 -9.74
CA ARG A 604 -6.31 7.20 -9.71
C ARG A 604 -5.56 7.03 -8.40
N PHE A 605 -4.95 8.10 -7.88
CA PHE A 605 -4.21 8.06 -6.62
C PHE A 605 -5.12 7.72 -5.44
N LEU A 606 -6.27 8.41 -5.32
CA LEU A 606 -7.21 8.21 -4.23
C LEU A 606 -7.90 6.83 -4.26
N ALA A 607 -8.05 6.23 -5.44
CA ALA A 607 -8.59 4.87 -5.60
C ALA A 607 -7.59 3.75 -5.25
N ARG A 608 -6.29 4.05 -5.07
CA ARG A 608 -5.32 3.04 -4.61
C ARG A 608 -5.57 2.71 -3.14
N ASN A 609 -5.29 1.46 -2.77
CA ASN A 609 -5.39 1.04 -1.39
C ASN A 609 -4.04 1.17 -0.69
N PHE A 610 -4.06 1.81 0.47
CA PHE A 610 -3.02 1.68 1.47
C PHE A 610 -3.14 0.30 2.14
N ILE A 611 -2.08 -0.51 2.05
CA ILE A 611 -2.09 -1.89 2.54
C ILE A 611 -1.18 -2.01 3.76
N ASN A 612 -1.77 -2.33 4.91
CA ASN A 612 -0.98 -2.69 6.08
C ASN A 612 -1.71 -3.68 6.99
N SER A 613 -0.99 -4.73 7.39
CA SER A 613 -1.52 -5.77 8.30
C SER A 613 -1.49 -5.33 9.76
N GLN A 614 -0.67 -4.34 10.08
CA GLN A 614 -0.52 -3.78 11.41
C GLN A 614 -0.87 -2.30 11.42
N LEU A 615 -1.42 -1.82 12.53
CA LEU A 615 -1.62 -0.38 12.72
C LEU A 615 -0.25 0.30 12.81
N LEU A 616 -0.03 1.33 12.00
CA LEU A 616 1.18 2.15 12.07
C LEU A 616 1.13 3.11 13.24
N THR A 617 2.31 3.46 13.76
CA THR A 617 2.42 4.63 14.64
C THR A 617 2.08 5.90 13.87
N ARG A 618 1.62 6.94 14.58
CA ARG A 618 1.28 8.22 13.93
C ARG A 618 2.46 8.78 13.12
N GLN A 619 3.66 8.76 13.69
CA GLN A 619 4.87 9.24 13.02
C GLN A 619 5.18 8.45 11.73
N PHE A 620 5.06 7.12 11.75
CA PHE A 620 5.32 6.30 10.55
C PHE A 620 4.23 6.48 9.50
N PHE A 621 2.97 6.59 9.92
CA PHE A 621 1.86 6.91 9.03
C PHE A 621 2.09 8.25 8.33
N ASP A 622 2.35 9.33 9.08
CA ASP A 622 2.57 10.67 8.53
C ASP A 622 3.74 10.68 7.51
N SER A 623 4.85 10.00 7.85
CA SER A 623 6.01 9.89 6.95
C SER A 623 5.68 9.13 5.65
N GLN A 624 5.00 7.99 5.73
CA GLN A 624 4.63 7.19 4.56
C GLN A 624 3.61 7.90 3.67
N ILE A 625 2.60 8.56 4.27
CA ILE A 625 1.58 9.27 3.52
C ILE A 625 2.15 10.52 2.85
N ASN A 626 3.00 11.30 3.54
CA ASN A 626 3.71 12.42 2.93
C ASN A 626 4.59 11.96 1.75
N ALA A 627 5.36 10.88 1.91
CA ALA A 627 6.16 10.33 0.82
C ALA A 627 5.29 9.90 -0.37
N SER A 628 4.13 9.28 -0.11
CA SER A 628 3.18 8.86 -1.15
C SER A 628 2.58 10.05 -1.90
N ILE A 629 2.20 11.12 -1.18
CA ILE A 629 1.67 12.35 -1.78
C ILE A 629 2.74 13.07 -2.60
N ASN A 630 3.97 13.18 -2.08
CA ASN A 630 5.10 13.78 -2.80
C ASN A 630 5.42 13.02 -4.08
N ALA A 631 5.48 11.68 -4.01
CA ALA A 631 5.67 10.83 -5.19
C ALA A 631 4.54 11.04 -6.21
N PHE A 632 3.29 11.10 -5.77
CA PHE A 632 2.14 11.40 -6.63
C PHE A 632 2.27 12.74 -7.35
N GLN A 633 2.61 13.82 -6.62
CA GLN A 633 2.77 15.16 -7.21
C GLN A 633 3.89 15.18 -8.26
N GLN A 634 5.05 14.59 -7.94
CA GLN A 634 6.20 14.56 -8.85
C GLN A 634 5.97 13.70 -10.10
N LEU A 635 5.32 12.53 -9.94
CA LEU A 635 4.91 11.69 -11.06
C LEU A 635 3.98 12.43 -11.99
N THR A 636 2.94 13.06 -11.44
CA THR A 636 1.93 13.78 -12.23
C THR A 636 2.56 14.92 -13.04
N LYS A 637 3.47 15.70 -12.44
CA LYS A 637 4.23 16.77 -13.13
C LYS A 637 5.10 16.21 -14.24
N THR A 638 5.84 15.15 -13.96
CA THR A 638 6.80 14.56 -14.91
C THR A 638 6.08 13.96 -16.10
N GLU A 639 5.00 13.22 -15.89
CA GLU A 639 4.16 12.64 -16.96
C GLU A 639 3.53 13.73 -17.84
N PHE A 640 3.00 14.79 -17.23
CA PHE A 640 2.43 15.94 -17.96
C PHE A 640 3.48 16.61 -18.85
N ARG A 641 4.63 16.98 -18.27
CA ARG A 641 5.75 17.62 -18.99
C ARG A 641 6.22 16.76 -20.15
N TYR A 642 6.36 15.46 -19.93
CA TYR A 642 6.75 14.51 -20.98
C TYR A 642 5.76 14.54 -22.15
N ARG A 643 4.46 14.46 -21.85
CA ARG A 643 3.40 14.41 -22.87
C ARG A 643 3.35 15.69 -23.72
N ILE A 644 3.46 16.86 -23.08
CA ILE A 644 3.50 18.15 -23.78
C ILE A 644 4.75 18.26 -24.67
N ASN A 645 5.93 17.92 -24.13
CA ASN A 645 7.18 18.00 -24.89
C ASN A 645 7.19 17.04 -26.08
N LEU A 646 6.75 15.80 -25.90
CA LEU A 646 6.63 14.84 -26.99
C LEU A 646 5.70 15.35 -28.09
N THR A 647 4.56 15.93 -27.70
CA THR A 647 3.59 16.49 -28.66
C THR A 647 4.21 17.65 -29.44
N ASN A 648 4.88 18.57 -28.76
CA ASN A 648 5.58 19.69 -29.40
C ASN A 648 6.69 19.21 -30.35
N THR A 649 7.48 18.21 -29.94
CA THR A 649 8.48 17.57 -30.80
C THR A 649 7.85 16.95 -32.04
N LEU A 650 6.76 16.20 -31.90
CA LEU A 650 6.09 15.57 -33.03
C LEU A 650 5.55 16.62 -34.02
N LEU A 651 4.97 17.71 -33.52
CA LEU A 651 4.49 18.80 -34.36
C LEU A 651 5.64 19.49 -35.11
N HIS A 652 6.74 19.80 -34.42
CA HIS A 652 7.92 20.37 -35.04
C HIS A 652 8.54 19.42 -36.07
N SER A 653 8.86 18.19 -35.71
CA SER A 653 9.61 17.28 -36.60
C SER A 653 8.84 16.90 -37.87
N ASN A 654 7.51 16.87 -37.82
CA ASN A 654 6.68 16.63 -39.01
C ASN A 654 6.44 17.89 -39.86
N GLN A 655 6.72 19.09 -39.33
CA GLN A 655 6.59 20.36 -40.04
C GLN A 655 5.21 20.53 -40.70
N TYR A 656 4.15 20.23 -39.96
CA TYR A 656 2.79 20.42 -40.46
C TYR A 656 2.53 21.88 -40.79
N ILE A 657 1.81 22.11 -41.89
CA ILE A 657 1.45 23.46 -42.32
C ILE A 657 0.29 23.95 -41.44
N SER A 658 0.50 25.07 -40.75
CA SER A 658 -0.54 25.79 -40.02
C SER A 658 -1.07 26.97 -40.83
N ARG A 659 -2.32 27.39 -40.56
CA ARG A 659 -2.88 28.63 -41.10
C ARG A 659 -2.05 29.86 -40.71
N THR A 660 -1.49 29.85 -39.50
CA THR A 660 -0.66 30.94 -38.98
C THR A 660 0.68 31.09 -39.69
N THR A 661 1.10 30.08 -40.46
CA THR A 661 2.35 30.10 -41.22
C THR A 661 3.61 30.40 -40.37
N THR A 662 3.61 30.07 -39.07
CA THR A 662 4.71 30.42 -38.15
C THR A 662 6.03 29.71 -38.43
N SER A 663 5.99 28.51 -39.03
CA SER A 663 7.16 27.73 -39.43
C SER A 663 7.43 27.73 -40.93
N THR A 664 6.42 28.09 -41.74
CA THR A 664 6.44 27.85 -43.18
C THR A 664 5.84 29.00 -43.98
N ARG A 665 6.45 29.33 -45.13
CA ARG A 665 5.88 30.22 -46.14
C ARG A 665 5.40 29.43 -47.34
N LEU A 666 4.19 29.70 -47.80
CA LEU A 666 3.66 29.15 -49.05
C LEU A 666 4.02 30.08 -50.21
N ILE A 667 4.47 29.49 -51.33
CA ILE A 667 4.72 30.21 -52.58
C ILE A 667 4.12 29.40 -53.72
N ALA A 668 3.32 30.04 -54.56
CA ALA A 668 2.89 29.48 -55.84
C ALA A 668 3.79 30.03 -56.96
N ALA A 669 4.25 29.15 -57.85
CA ALA A 669 4.94 29.56 -59.06
C ALA A 669 4.42 28.79 -60.27
N SER A 670 4.51 29.45 -61.44
CA SER A 670 4.19 28.84 -62.72
C SER A 670 5.29 27.85 -63.10
N HIS A 671 4.90 26.63 -63.45
CA HIS A 671 5.78 25.62 -63.98
C HIS A 671 5.65 25.62 -65.50
N TYR A 672 6.70 26.06 -66.18
CA TYR A 672 6.81 26.05 -67.64
C TYR A 672 7.67 24.87 -68.09
N LYS A 673 7.24 24.21 -69.15
CA LYS A 673 8.04 23.21 -69.86
C LYS A 673 8.09 23.61 -71.33
N ASN A 674 9.30 23.82 -71.87
CA ASN A 674 9.52 24.30 -73.23
C ASN A 674 8.66 25.54 -73.56
N ASP A 675 8.68 26.56 -72.69
CA ASP A 675 7.90 27.81 -72.81
C ASP A 675 6.36 27.66 -72.85
N THR A 676 5.83 26.46 -72.58
CA THR A 676 4.39 26.23 -72.42
C THR A 676 4.03 26.16 -70.94
N PHE A 677 2.98 26.89 -70.55
CA PHE A 677 2.42 26.83 -69.20
C PHE A 677 1.84 25.43 -68.96
N GLU A 678 2.41 24.69 -68.00
CA GLU A 678 1.96 23.34 -67.68
C GLU A 678 1.03 23.33 -66.47
N SER A 679 1.46 23.94 -65.37
CA SER A 679 0.70 23.95 -64.10
C SER A 679 1.19 25.03 -63.15
N ILE A 680 0.39 25.36 -62.13
CA ILE A 680 0.84 26.10 -60.95
C ILE A 680 1.31 25.07 -59.93
N ARG A 681 2.54 25.23 -59.43
CA ARG A 681 3.05 24.43 -58.32
C ARG A 681 3.09 25.27 -57.05
N MET A 682 2.54 24.73 -55.97
CA MET A 682 2.73 25.27 -54.63
C MET A 682 3.97 24.65 -53.98
N PHE A 683 4.75 25.52 -53.36
CA PHE A 683 5.98 25.23 -52.65
C PHE A 683 5.88 25.72 -51.21
N VAL A 684 6.55 25.00 -50.32
CA VAL A 684 6.61 25.28 -48.89
C VAL A 684 8.06 25.57 -48.54
N LEU A 685 8.31 26.74 -47.98
CA LEU A 685 9.63 27.17 -47.53
C LEU A 685 9.66 27.23 -46.01
N ALA A 686 10.76 26.76 -45.42
CA ALA A 686 11.00 26.92 -43.99
C ALA A 686 11.29 28.38 -43.66
N LEU A 687 10.58 28.94 -42.67
CA LEU A 687 10.91 30.24 -42.12
C LEU A 687 12.19 30.18 -41.27
N TYR A 688 12.87 31.31 -41.19
CA TYR A 688 14.07 31.45 -40.37
C TYR A 688 14.08 32.76 -39.59
N ALA A 689 14.68 32.71 -38.41
CA ALA A 689 15.10 33.88 -37.65
C ALA A 689 16.55 34.23 -37.98
N ILE A 690 16.92 35.51 -37.86
CA ILE A 690 18.32 35.93 -37.93
C ILE A 690 18.81 36.12 -36.49
N ASN A 691 19.81 35.35 -36.08
CA ASN A 691 20.40 35.49 -34.74
C ASN A 691 21.39 36.67 -34.68
N THR A 692 21.86 37.06 -33.49
CA THR A 692 22.82 38.14 -33.25
C THR A 692 24.12 38.01 -34.04
N ASN A 693 24.49 36.79 -34.44
CA ASN A 693 25.68 36.48 -35.23
C ASN A 693 25.43 36.50 -36.75
N ASN A 694 24.27 36.99 -37.21
CA ASN A 694 23.79 36.91 -38.60
C ASN A 694 23.55 35.48 -39.13
N ASP A 695 23.60 34.47 -38.26
CA ASP A 695 23.25 33.09 -38.60
C ASP A 695 21.73 32.92 -38.71
N ARG A 696 21.30 32.20 -39.75
CA ARG A 696 19.88 31.89 -39.96
C ARG A 696 19.47 30.66 -39.14
N CYS A 697 18.56 30.85 -38.20
CA CYS A 697 17.92 29.77 -37.45
C CYS A 697 16.65 29.33 -38.20
N TYR A 698 16.70 28.22 -38.94
CA TYR A 698 15.54 27.71 -39.66
C TYR A 698 14.62 26.89 -38.74
N CYS A 699 13.33 27.21 -38.74
CA CYS A 699 12.31 26.50 -37.98
C CYS A 699 12.10 25.04 -38.40
N ALA A 700 12.59 24.67 -39.57
CA ALA A 700 12.62 23.28 -40.04
C ALA A 700 13.78 22.44 -39.46
N MET A 701 14.78 23.09 -38.87
CA MET A 701 15.96 22.45 -38.27
C MET A 701 15.95 22.56 -36.76
N ASN A 702 15.47 23.68 -36.23
CA ASN A 702 15.54 23.98 -34.82
C ASN A 702 14.22 24.56 -34.31
N SER A 703 13.56 23.83 -33.41
CA SER A 703 12.31 24.25 -32.78
C SER A 703 12.50 25.45 -31.86
N THR A 704 13.74 25.70 -31.39
CA THR A 704 14.05 26.75 -30.42
C THR A 704 14.35 28.09 -31.07
N CYS A 705 14.22 28.24 -32.39
CA CYS A 705 14.33 29.56 -33.02
C CYS A 705 13.32 30.53 -32.40
N SER A 706 13.78 31.75 -32.12
CA SER A 706 12.92 32.85 -31.66
C SER A 706 12.65 33.76 -32.85
N LEU A 707 11.39 34.07 -33.09
CA LEU A 707 10.98 35.05 -34.09
C LEU A 707 10.58 36.34 -33.35
N ASP A 708 10.94 37.49 -33.91
CA ASP A 708 10.50 38.76 -33.36
C ASP A 708 9.10 39.06 -33.89
N TYR A 709 8.08 38.90 -33.04
CA TYR A 709 6.73 39.36 -33.35
C TYR A 709 6.54 40.78 -32.84
N ALA A 710 5.77 41.54 -33.61
CA ALA A 710 5.35 42.86 -33.24
C ALA A 710 3.96 43.11 -33.82
N LEU A 711 3.28 44.14 -33.32
CA LEU A 711 2.05 44.60 -33.94
C LEU A 711 2.42 45.57 -35.06
N LEU A 712 2.06 45.21 -36.30
CA LEU A 712 2.37 45.97 -37.50
C LEU A 712 1.14 46.79 -37.92
N ASN A 713 1.29 48.10 -38.03
CA ASN A 713 0.23 48.96 -38.55
C ASN A 713 0.55 49.38 -39.99
N PHE A 714 -0.26 48.92 -40.95
CA PHE A 714 -0.08 49.19 -42.39
C PHE A 714 -0.78 50.47 -42.87
N ASP A 715 -1.58 51.15 -42.04
CA ASP A 715 -2.39 52.31 -42.45
C ASP A 715 -1.66 53.67 -42.31
N ILE A 716 -0.40 53.68 -41.89
CA ILE A 716 0.37 54.93 -41.73
C ILE A 716 1.61 54.84 -42.62
N ALA A 717 1.96 55.95 -43.29
CA ALA A 717 3.15 56.11 -44.13
C ALA A 717 4.51 55.87 -43.41
N GLN A 718 4.49 55.38 -42.17
CA GLN A 718 5.62 54.87 -41.40
C GLN A 718 5.25 53.51 -40.82
N HIS A 719 6.03 52.48 -41.13
CA HIS A 719 5.91 51.13 -40.56
C HIS A 719 6.11 51.22 -39.04
N PHE A 720 5.03 51.28 -38.27
CA PHE A 720 5.11 51.25 -36.81
C PHE A 720 5.19 49.80 -36.35
N ASN A 721 6.25 49.48 -35.60
CA ASN A 721 6.54 48.14 -35.11
C ASN A 721 6.56 48.19 -33.58
N TRP A 722 5.50 47.72 -32.92
CA TRP A 722 5.45 47.65 -31.45
C TRP A 722 5.58 46.22 -30.97
N GLN A 723 6.69 45.92 -30.31
CA GLN A 723 6.89 44.65 -29.62
C GLN A 723 6.05 44.64 -28.33
N ILE A 724 5.12 43.70 -28.24
CA ILE A 724 4.28 43.55 -27.05
C ILE A 724 5.15 42.97 -25.92
N PRO A 725 5.30 43.66 -24.78
CA PRO A 725 6.08 43.18 -23.65
C PRO A 725 5.72 41.74 -23.26
N GLY A 726 6.74 40.86 -23.23
CA GLY A 726 6.61 39.46 -22.86
C GLY A 726 6.04 38.54 -23.93
N ILE A 727 5.67 39.02 -25.12
CA ILE A 727 5.26 38.16 -26.23
C ILE A 727 6.46 37.89 -27.14
N HIS A 728 6.77 36.61 -27.33
CA HIS A 728 7.88 36.15 -28.15
C HIS A 728 7.43 35.11 -29.18
N GLY A 729 8.04 35.15 -30.36
CA GLY A 729 7.75 34.22 -31.44
C GLY A 729 8.47 32.90 -31.33
N GLY A 730 7.77 31.83 -31.67
CA GLY A 730 8.36 30.51 -31.90
C GLY A 730 8.00 29.94 -33.27
N CYS A 731 8.64 28.84 -33.62
CA CYS A 731 8.36 28.10 -34.85
C CYS A 731 6.96 27.47 -34.90
N SER A 732 6.33 27.27 -33.75
CA SER A 732 4.94 26.83 -33.61
C SER A 732 4.21 27.77 -32.66
N ILE A 733 2.87 27.74 -32.67
CA ILE A 733 2.08 28.50 -31.70
C ILE A 733 2.34 28.01 -30.28
N ILE A 734 2.53 26.69 -30.09
CA ILE A 734 2.96 26.12 -28.81
C ILE A 734 4.25 26.76 -28.32
N ASN A 735 5.29 26.80 -29.17
CA ASN A 735 6.57 27.42 -28.80
C ASN A 735 6.44 28.92 -28.56
N THR A 736 5.59 29.60 -29.31
CA THR A 736 5.29 31.03 -29.14
C THR A 736 4.71 31.28 -27.74
N VAL A 737 3.70 30.50 -27.33
CA VAL A 737 3.12 30.62 -25.99
C VAL A 737 4.14 30.26 -24.91
N MET A 738 4.81 29.12 -25.03
CA MET A 738 5.79 28.64 -24.05
C MET A 738 6.92 29.64 -23.79
N LYS A 739 7.40 30.32 -24.84
CA LYS A 739 8.46 31.34 -24.76
C LYS A 739 7.98 32.72 -24.33
N SER A 740 6.68 32.93 -24.24
CA SER A 740 6.11 34.21 -23.81
C SER A 740 5.90 34.23 -22.29
N SER A 741 5.74 35.42 -21.72
CA SER A 741 5.30 35.67 -20.34
C SER A 741 3.95 36.37 -20.33
N LEU A 742 3.36 36.53 -19.14
CA LEU A 742 2.05 37.15 -18.97
C LEU A 742 2.12 38.64 -18.62
N ILE A 743 3.30 39.26 -18.66
CA ILE A 743 3.56 40.61 -18.14
C ILE A 743 2.62 41.68 -18.69
N CYS A 744 2.27 41.62 -19.99
CA CYS A 744 1.34 42.58 -20.59
C CYS A 744 -0.09 42.46 -20.01
N TRP A 745 -0.51 41.25 -19.63
CA TRP A 745 -1.86 40.96 -19.13
C TRP A 745 -2.06 41.34 -17.66
N PHE A 746 -0.96 41.64 -16.95
CA PHE A 746 -0.97 42.29 -15.63
C PHE A 746 -0.88 43.82 -15.72
N ASN A 747 -0.41 44.36 -16.85
CA ASN A 747 -0.06 45.77 -16.97
C ASN A 747 -1.14 46.56 -17.75
N TYR A 748 -1.85 47.44 -17.05
CA TYR A 748 -2.88 48.29 -17.65
C TYR A 748 -2.37 49.15 -18.81
N SER A 749 -1.16 49.71 -18.72
CA SER A 749 -0.59 50.53 -19.79
C SER A 749 -0.37 49.70 -21.06
N CYS A 750 0.19 48.49 -20.91
CA CYS A 750 0.41 47.57 -22.02
C CYS A 750 -0.92 47.18 -22.70
N PHE A 751 -1.91 46.78 -21.90
CA PHE A 751 -3.21 46.38 -22.42
C PHE A 751 -3.99 47.53 -23.07
N SER A 752 -3.91 48.73 -22.50
CA SER A 752 -4.51 49.94 -23.09
C SER A 752 -3.86 50.28 -24.43
N GLN A 753 -2.55 50.12 -24.56
CA GLN A 753 -1.84 50.35 -25.81
C GLN A 753 -2.26 49.33 -26.89
N LEU A 754 -2.37 48.06 -26.54
CA LEU A 754 -2.90 47.02 -27.44
C LEU A 754 -4.31 47.40 -27.92
N ARG A 755 -5.20 47.80 -27.00
CA ARG A 755 -6.57 48.21 -27.32
C ARG A 755 -6.62 49.35 -28.34
N GLU A 756 -5.83 50.39 -28.14
CA GLU A 756 -5.80 51.53 -29.06
C GLU A 756 -5.25 51.16 -30.44
N LEU A 757 -4.28 50.26 -30.52
CA LEU A 757 -3.68 49.83 -31.78
C LEU A 757 -4.59 48.93 -32.62
N VAL A 758 -5.44 48.11 -31.97
CA VAL A 758 -6.34 47.20 -32.70
C VAL A 758 -7.69 47.83 -33.06
N ARG A 759 -8.09 48.90 -32.37
CA ARG A 759 -9.37 49.59 -32.59
C ARG A 759 -9.58 50.07 -34.05
N PRO A 760 -8.58 50.66 -34.74
CA PRO A 760 -8.72 51.07 -36.15
C PRO A 760 -8.98 49.89 -37.09
N LEU A 761 -8.58 48.68 -36.71
CA LEU A 761 -8.71 47.46 -37.51
C LEU A 761 -10.11 46.82 -37.39
N GLY A 762 -11.05 47.49 -36.74
CA GLY A 762 -12.41 46.98 -36.51
C GLY A 762 -12.51 45.95 -35.37
N ILE A 763 -11.44 45.74 -34.60
CA ILE A 763 -11.43 44.86 -33.43
C ILE A 763 -11.98 45.63 -32.22
N SER A 764 -13.10 45.17 -31.66
CA SER A 764 -13.71 45.75 -30.47
C SER A 764 -13.37 44.94 -29.22
N ILE A 765 -12.39 45.44 -28.45
CA ILE A 765 -12.06 44.94 -27.11
C ILE A 765 -12.94 45.66 -26.07
N PRO A 766 -13.74 44.95 -25.25
CA PRO A 766 -14.58 45.57 -24.22
C PRO A 766 -13.78 46.34 -23.16
N TRP A 767 -14.29 47.49 -22.73
CA TRP A 767 -13.68 48.31 -21.69
C TRP A 767 -13.66 47.63 -20.32
N ASN A 768 -14.62 46.73 -20.06
CA ASN A 768 -14.75 45.94 -18.84
C ASN A 768 -13.89 44.67 -18.82
N THR A 769 -12.98 44.46 -19.79
CA THR A 769 -12.09 43.28 -19.77
C THR A 769 -11.22 43.32 -18.52
N THR A 770 -11.30 42.30 -17.67
CA THR A 770 -10.55 42.24 -16.41
C THR A 770 -9.10 41.76 -16.66
N LEU A 771 -8.13 42.57 -16.23
CA LEU A 771 -6.70 42.19 -16.24
C LEU A 771 -6.41 41.12 -15.19
N LEU A 772 -5.26 40.47 -15.31
CA LEU A 772 -4.72 39.62 -14.26
C LEU A 772 -4.35 40.48 -13.04
N ASP A 773 -4.65 39.98 -11.85
CA ASP A 773 -4.46 40.71 -10.60
C ASP A 773 -3.09 40.39 -9.99
N GLN A 774 -2.24 41.41 -9.88
CA GLN A 774 -0.92 41.33 -9.26
C GLN A 774 -1.00 41.25 -7.72
N LEU A 775 -2.15 41.59 -7.12
CA LEU A 775 -2.37 41.52 -5.67
C LEU A 775 -2.75 40.12 -5.19
N LEU A 776 -3.18 39.22 -6.09
CA LEU A 776 -3.42 37.82 -5.75
C LEU A 776 -2.09 37.10 -5.48
N PRO A 777 -2.00 36.25 -4.44
CA PRO A 777 -0.79 35.50 -4.15
C PRO A 777 -0.48 34.57 -5.33
N SER A 778 0.66 34.80 -5.98
CA SER A 778 1.20 33.92 -7.00
C SER A 778 2.66 33.63 -6.66
N ARG A 779 3.08 32.38 -6.88
CA ARG A 779 4.50 32.01 -6.73
C ARG A 779 5.34 32.39 -7.95
N TYR A 780 4.70 32.92 -8.98
CA TYR A 780 5.32 33.33 -10.23
C TYR A 780 5.31 34.85 -10.35
N SER A 781 6.42 35.41 -10.81
CA SER A 781 6.46 36.81 -11.20
C SER A 781 5.78 37.01 -12.57
N PRO A 782 5.22 38.19 -12.88
CA PRO A 782 4.56 38.45 -14.16
C PRO A 782 5.42 38.20 -15.41
N ASP A 783 6.75 38.31 -15.29
CA ASP A 783 7.74 38.06 -16.33
C ASP A 783 8.17 36.59 -16.46
N THR A 784 7.68 35.71 -15.57
CA THR A 784 7.94 34.26 -15.68
C THR A 784 7.43 33.71 -17.01
N LEU A 785 8.26 32.90 -17.68
CA LEU A 785 7.88 32.22 -18.92
C LEU A 785 6.73 31.24 -18.69
N ILE A 786 5.77 31.22 -19.60
CA ILE A 786 4.63 30.31 -19.54
C ILE A 786 5.09 28.85 -19.58
N GLU A 787 6.22 28.52 -20.23
CA GLU A 787 6.84 27.19 -20.15
C GLU A 787 7.12 26.74 -18.71
N ILE A 788 7.56 27.64 -17.84
CA ILE A 788 7.86 27.32 -16.43
C ILE A 788 6.57 27.05 -15.66
N ILE A 789 5.53 27.85 -15.91
CA ILE A 789 4.19 27.67 -15.32
C ILE A 789 3.57 26.35 -15.83
N LEU A 790 3.72 26.06 -17.11
CA LEU A 790 3.23 24.84 -17.76
C LEU A 790 3.96 23.59 -17.26
N ASN A 791 5.28 23.65 -17.07
CA ASN A 791 6.07 22.55 -16.50
C ASN A 791 5.63 22.17 -15.08
N GLU A 792 4.92 23.07 -14.40
CA GLU A 792 4.30 22.89 -13.10
C GLU A 792 2.78 22.65 -13.19
N ILE A 793 2.28 22.26 -14.37
CA ILE A 793 0.88 21.94 -14.68
C ILE A 793 -0.08 23.13 -14.45
N MET A 794 0.38 24.36 -14.64
CA MET A 794 -0.43 25.57 -14.44
C MET A 794 -0.97 25.72 -13.01
N ILE A 795 -0.21 25.28 -12.00
CA ILE A 795 -0.60 25.26 -10.58
C ILE A 795 0.12 26.36 -9.79
N GLU A 796 -0.62 27.03 -8.90
CA GLU A 796 -0.06 27.85 -7.82
C GLU A 796 0.29 26.99 -6.60
N GLU A 797 -0.67 26.18 -6.11
CA GLU A 797 -0.50 25.42 -4.86
C GLU A 797 -1.23 24.06 -4.87
N TRP A 798 -0.61 23.07 -4.22
CA TRP A 798 -1.21 21.79 -3.87
C TRP A 798 -1.72 21.81 -2.44
N ASN A 799 -3.02 21.62 -2.26
CA ASN A 799 -3.69 21.59 -0.97
C ASN A 799 -4.01 20.14 -0.58
N SER A 800 -3.05 19.48 0.07
CA SER A 800 -3.18 18.09 0.55
C SER A 800 -3.38 18.01 2.06
N SER A 801 -4.33 17.20 2.50
CA SER A 801 -4.57 16.90 3.91
C SER A 801 -4.87 15.41 4.10
N TYR A 802 -4.56 14.87 5.28
CA TYR A 802 -4.87 13.50 5.63
C TYR A 802 -5.17 13.35 7.12
N SER A 803 -5.83 12.26 7.51
CA SER A 803 -6.24 12.03 8.90
C SER A 803 -5.88 10.63 9.39
N PHE A 804 -5.01 10.57 10.40
CA PHE A 804 -4.70 9.33 11.12
C PHE A 804 -5.96 8.76 11.79
N ASP A 805 -6.86 9.60 12.30
CA ASP A 805 -8.05 9.15 13.03
C ASP A 805 -9.03 8.43 12.09
N LYS A 806 -9.20 8.94 10.87
CA LYS A 806 -9.97 8.27 9.81
C LYS A 806 -9.31 6.94 9.44
N PHE A 807 -7.99 6.92 9.24
CA PHE A 807 -7.24 5.68 8.98
C PHE A 807 -7.41 4.65 10.11
N TYR A 808 -7.29 5.07 11.37
CA TYR A 808 -7.49 4.23 12.55
C TYR A 808 -8.89 3.62 12.58
N SER A 809 -9.91 4.44 12.32
CA SER A 809 -11.31 3.98 12.30
C SER A 809 -11.58 2.93 11.22
N LYS A 810 -10.90 3.02 10.07
CA LYS A 810 -11.00 2.06 8.97
C LYS A 810 -10.16 0.80 9.21
N CYS A 811 -8.93 0.94 9.71
CA CYS A 811 -8.10 -0.21 10.11
C CYS A 811 -8.79 -1.06 11.18
N GLN A 812 -9.53 -0.41 12.10
CA GLN A 812 -10.32 -1.01 13.18
C GLN A 812 -9.54 -2.15 13.86
N PRO A 813 -8.57 -1.84 14.74
CA PRO A 813 -7.65 -2.85 15.27
C PRO A 813 -8.39 -3.98 16.01
N SER A 814 -8.18 -5.21 15.54
CA SER A 814 -8.79 -6.44 16.07
C SER A 814 -8.26 -6.79 17.46
N SER A 815 -6.94 -6.77 17.59
CA SER A 815 -6.23 -7.03 18.83
C SER A 815 -4.92 -6.27 18.85
N CYS A 816 -4.59 -5.69 20.01
CA CYS A 816 -3.28 -5.14 20.29
C CYS A 816 -2.56 -5.99 21.33
N SER A 817 -1.29 -6.30 21.10
CA SER A 817 -0.40 -6.99 22.04
C SER A 817 0.74 -6.07 22.43
N PHE A 818 1.04 -5.98 23.72
CA PHE A 818 2.24 -5.30 24.22
C PHE A 818 2.86 -6.11 25.35
N THR A 819 4.17 -5.99 25.52
CA THR A 819 4.90 -6.70 26.57
C THR A 819 5.44 -5.73 27.60
N TYR A 820 5.19 -6.03 28.87
CA TYR A 820 5.73 -5.27 30.00
C TYR A 820 6.18 -6.21 31.13
N GLU A 821 7.11 -5.72 31.93
CA GLU A 821 7.60 -6.43 33.11
C GLU A 821 6.64 -6.20 34.27
N LYS A 822 6.13 -7.30 34.85
CA LYS A 822 5.25 -7.25 36.02
C LYS A 822 5.80 -8.13 37.13
N GLN A 823 5.67 -7.64 38.36
CA GLN A 823 5.91 -8.43 39.57
C GLN A 823 4.91 -9.59 39.65
N VAL A 824 5.39 -10.73 40.15
CA VAL A 824 4.62 -11.96 40.27
C VAL A 824 3.41 -11.74 41.18
N ASN A 825 2.24 -12.25 40.77
CA ASN A 825 1.00 -12.09 41.53
C ASN A 825 1.14 -12.69 42.95
N ILE A 826 0.72 -11.94 43.97
CA ILE A 826 0.76 -12.37 45.37
C ILE A 826 0.04 -13.72 45.60
N ILE A 827 -1.03 -14.01 44.85
CA ILE A 827 -1.75 -15.28 44.92
C ILE A 827 -0.86 -16.43 44.43
N TYR A 828 -0.10 -16.19 43.35
CA TYR A 828 0.83 -17.17 42.80
C TYR A 828 1.98 -17.44 43.79
N ILE A 829 2.52 -16.38 44.41
CA ILE A 829 3.52 -16.48 45.48
C ILE A 829 2.98 -17.29 46.66
N VAL A 830 1.75 -16.99 47.11
CA VAL A 830 1.09 -17.72 48.21
C VAL A 830 0.88 -19.19 47.86
N THR A 831 0.48 -19.53 46.64
CA THR A 831 0.32 -20.93 46.21
C THR A 831 1.64 -21.68 46.17
N ILE A 832 2.73 -21.06 45.69
CA ILE A 832 4.07 -21.65 45.72
C ILE A 832 4.51 -21.89 47.16
N VAL A 833 4.36 -20.89 48.03
CA VAL A 833 4.74 -20.98 49.45
C VAL A 833 3.95 -22.08 50.17
N ILE A 834 2.62 -22.16 49.97
CA ILE A 834 1.79 -23.24 50.56
C ILE A 834 2.27 -24.61 50.06
N SER A 835 2.50 -24.77 48.76
CA SER A 835 2.95 -26.05 48.19
C SER A 835 4.32 -26.50 48.73
N LEU A 836 5.26 -25.57 48.93
CA LEU A 836 6.61 -25.86 49.42
C LEU A 836 6.65 -26.15 50.94
N ILE A 837 5.80 -25.51 51.74
CA ILE A 837 5.76 -25.71 53.21
C ILE A 837 5.57 -27.19 53.57
N GLY A 838 4.75 -27.93 52.81
CA GLY A 838 4.50 -29.35 53.06
C GLY A 838 5.76 -30.22 52.89
N GLY A 839 6.50 -30.01 51.79
CA GLY A 839 7.74 -30.74 51.51
C GLY A 839 8.86 -30.39 52.49
N ILE A 840 9.07 -29.09 52.71
CA ILE A 840 10.11 -28.57 53.62
C ILE A 840 9.87 -29.05 55.06
N ASN A 841 8.64 -28.98 55.56
CA ASN A 841 8.32 -29.45 56.91
C ASN A 841 8.56 -30.96 57.10
N THR A 842 8.31 -31.76 56.07
CA THR A 842 8.54 -33.21 56.10
C THR A 842 10.04 -33.54 56.12
N ILE A 843 10.83 -32.85 55.30
CA ILE A 843 12.29 -33.01 55.25
C ILE A 843 12.92 -32.57 56.58
N LEU A 844 12.54 -31.40 57.11
CA LEU A 844 13.08 -30.87 58.37
C LEU A 844 12.74 -31.74 59.58
N ARG A 845 11.58 -32.42 59.57
CA ARG A 845 11.23 -33.44 60.59
C ARG A 845 12.18 -34.62 60.63
N LEU A 846 12.76 -34.99 59.49
CA LEU A 846 13.73 -36.07 59.41
C LEU A 846 15.15 -35.59 59.74
N THR A 847 15.53 -34.41 59.25
CA THR A 847 16.92 -33.95 59.29
C THR A 847 17.28 -33.23 60.59
N SER A 848 16.38 -32.45 61.19
CA SER A 848 16.69 -31.69 62.42
C SER A 848 17.16 -32.54 63.61
N PRO A 849 16.55 -33.71 63.96
CA PRO A 849 17.07 -34.54 65.05
C PRO A 849 18.41 -35.21 64.69
N LEU A 850 18.66 -35.50 63.40
CA LEU A 850 19.94 -36.04 62.94
C LEU A 850 21.06 -35.00 63.05
N ILE A 851 20.79 -33.77 62.60
CA ILE A 851 21.74 -32.65 62.66
C ILE A 851 22.09 -32.34 64.12
N ILE A 852 21.11 -32.30 65.02
CA ILE A 852 21.35 -32.06 66.45
C ILE A 852 22.20 -33.18 67.05
N LYS A 853 21.93 -34.45 66.72
CA LYS A 853 22.78 -35.58 67.15
C LYS A 853 24.22 -35.45 66.63
N ILE A 854 24.41 -34.96 65.41
CA ILE A 854 25.74 -34.73 64.83
C ILE A 854 26.43 -33.54 65.52
N ILE A 855 25.75 -32.40 65.68
CA ILE A 855 26.26 -31.20 66.33
C ILE A 855 26.66 -31.49 67.79
N LEU A 856 25.82 -32.21 68.54
CA LEU A 856 26.11 -32.59 69.91
C LEU A 856 27.28 -33.57 70.00
N LYS A 857 27.42 -34.46 69.01
CA LYS A 857 28.58 -35.35 68.92
C LYS A 857 29.86 -34.56 68.63
N ILE A 858 29.80 -33.53 67.78
CA ILE A 858 30.92 -32.64 67.52
C ILE A 858 31.26 -31.84 68.79
N ILE A 859 30.27 -31.28 69.47
CA ILE A 859 30.45 -30.55 70.74
C ILE A 859 31.01 -31.47 71.84
N SER A 860 30.54 -32.72 71.95
CA SER A 860 31.07 -33.67 72.93
C SER A 860 32.50 -34.10 72.60
N THR A 861 32.84 -34.23 71.32
CA THR A 861 34.21 -34.56 70.88
C THR A 861 35.16 -33.37 71.10
N ILE A 862 34.69 -32.13 70.93
CA ILE A 862 35.43 -30.90 71.24
C ILE A 862 35.59 -30.72 72.76
N LYS A 863 34.56 -31.05 73.56
CA LYS A 863 34.64 -30.99 75.03
C LYS A 863 35.59 -32.05 75.59
N TYR A 864 35.56 -33.25 75.01
CA TYR A 864 36.49 -34.35 75.33
C TYR A 864 37.95 -33.97 74.97
N HIS A 865 38.18 -33.39 73.79
CA HIS A 865 39.52 -32.88 73.42
C HIS A 865 40.00 -31.69 74.26
N LYS A 866 39.08 -30.93 74.90
CA LYS A 866 39.45 -29.83 75.81
C LYS A 866 39.78 -30.32 77.23
N GLU A 867 39.32 -31.51 77.62
CA GLU A 867 39.64 -32.17 78.89
C GLU A 867 40.85 -33.14 78.79
N GLU A 868 41.26 -33.55 77.58
CA GLU A 868 42.37 -34.50 77.34
C GLU A 868 43.75 -33.85 77.15
N HIS A 869 43.88 -32.51 77.18
CA HIS A 869 45.16 -31.79 77.00
C HIS A 869 46.04 -31.66 78.27
N GLN A 870 45.99 -32.64 79.19
CA GLN A 870 46.92 -32.67 80.33
C GLN A 870 47.69 -33.99 80.57
N GLN A 871 47.74 -34.93 79.61
CA GLN A 871 48.85 -35.91 79.50
C GLN A 871 48.83 -36.61 78.13
N ASN A 872 50.01 -36.77 77.52
CA ASN A 872 50.26 -37.11 76.11
C ASN A 872 50.42 -38.66 75.90
N PRO A 873 50.70 -39.19 74.69
CA PRO A 873 49.75 -39.73 73.72
C PRO A 873 49.93 -41.24 73.42
N ARG A 874 48.89 -41.88 72.88
CA ARG A 874 48.89 -42.91 71.81
C ARG A 874 47.75 -43.90 72.04
N ILE A 875 46.75 -43.89 71.15
CA ILE A 875 46.16 -45.09 70.54
C ILE A 875 45.50 -44.65 69.22
N GLN A 876 45.90 -45.32 68.15
CA GLN A 876 45.26 -45.26 66.84
C GLN A 876 43.79 -45.70 66.96
N SER A 877 42.86 -44.84 66.55
CA SER A 877 41.51 -45.27 66.17
C SER A 877 41.37 -45.12 64.66
N ASN A 878 41.66 -46.20 63.95
CA ASN A 878 41.27 -46.38 62.56
C ASN A 878 39.75 -46.31 62.47
N ASN A 879 39.29 -45.17 61.99
CA ASN A 879 37.90 -44.79 61.86
C ASN A 879 37.31 -45.45 60.60
N ASN A 880 36.83 -46.69 60.70
CA ASN A 880 35.87 -47.22 59.72
C ASN A 880 34.50 -46.55 59.93
N ILE A 881 34.45 -45.26 59.55
CA ILE A 881 33.25 -44.42 59.56
C ILE A 881 32.18 -45.02 58.65
N THR A 882 32.59 -45.65 57.54
CA THR A 882 31.73 -46.37 56.59
C THR A 882 31.01 -47.55 57.23
N HIS A 883 31.70 -48.44 57.95
CA HIS A 883 31.06 -49.60 58.58
C HIS A 883 30.12 -49.22 59.73
N ARG A 884 30.42 -48.13 60.46
CA ARG A 884 29.53 -47.58 61.50
C ARG A 884 28.33 -46.84 60.93
N LEU A 885 28.46 -46.19 59.77
CA LEU A 885 27.35 -45.55 59.05
C LEU A 885 26.41 -46.60 58.45
N VAL A 886 26.97 -47.63 57.80
CA VAL A 886 26.21 -48.74 57.21
C VAL A 886 25.42 -49.49 58.28
N ASN A 887 26.03 -49.82 59.44
CA ASN A 887 25.30 -50.48 60.53
C ASN A 887 24.21 -49.59 61.17
N LYS A 888 24.37 -48.26 61.16
CA LYS A 888 23.34 -47.31 61.59
C LYS A 888 22.21 -47.14 60.57
N LEU A 889 22.52 -47.22 59.28
CA LEU A 889 21.53 -47.25 58.20
C LEU A 889 20.73 -48.56 58.20
N ILE A 890 21.39 -49.68 58.48
CA ILE A 890 20.75 -51.01 58.56
C ILE A 890 19.80 -51.12 59.78
N SER A 891 20.14 -50.46 60.89
CA SER A 891 19.31 -50.39 62.11
C SER A 891 18.32 -49.22 62.12
N LEU A 892 18.26 -48.43 61.04
CA LEU A 892 17.37 -47.28 60.93
C LEU A 892 15.91 -47.75 60.92
N ASN A 893 15.14 -47.27 61.90
CA ASN A 893 13.71 -47.50 62.00
C ASN A 893 13.00 -46.14 62.07
N ILE A 894 12.54 -45.64 60.92
CA ILE A 894 11.83 -44.36 60.81
C ILE A 894 10.44 -44.45 61.46
N PHE A 895 9.85 -45.64 61.53
CA PHE A 895 8.51 -45.89 62.08
C PHE A 895 8.54 -46.49 63.49
N ASP A 896 9.57 -46.17 64.29
CA ASP A 896 9.69 -46.63 65.67
C ASP A 896 8.59 -46.03 66.56
N ASP A 897 7.79 -46.89 67.17
CA ASP A 897 6.69 -46.51 68.08
C ASP A 897 7.02 -46.78 69.56
N GLY A 898 8.25 -47.21 69.88
CA GLY A 898 8.70 -47.52 71.23
C GLY A 898 8.21 -48.86 71.78
N SER A 899 7.78 -49.78 70.91
CA SER A 899 7.38 -51.14 71.26
C SER A 899 8.59 -52.07 71.40
N ASP A 900 8.68 -52.83 72.50
CA ASP A 900 9.73 -53.84 72.72
C ASP A 900 9.47 -55.18 71.99
N ASP A 901 8.33 -55.32 71.30
CA ASP A 901 7.97 -56.52 70.51
C ASP A 901 8.89 -56.69 69.26
N PRO A 902 9.69 -57.77 69.19
CA PRO A 902 10.64 -57.99 68.10
C PRO A 902 9.99 -58.18 66.72
N GLU A 903 8.79 -58.74 66.62
CA GLU A 903 8.08 -58.83 65.33
C GLU A 903 7.67 -57.45 64.82
N ARG A 904 7.24 -56.59 65.74
CA ARG A 904 6.77 -55.25 65.43
C ARG A 904 7.93 -54.36 65.01
N ILE A 905 9.07 -54.44 65.69
CA ILE A 905 10.32 -53.79 65.29
C ILE A 905 10.76 -54.24 63.88
N HIS A 906 10.63 -55.53 63.56
CA HIS A 906 10.97 -56.04 62.23
C HIS A 906 10.07 -55.45 61.12
N ARG A 907 8.74 -55.41 61.34
CA ARG A 907 7.78 -54.79 60.41
C ARG A 907 8.02 -53.29 60.21
N GLN A 908 8.40 -52.57 61.27
CA GLN A 908 8.72 -51.15 61.19
C GLN A 908 10.01 -50.88 60.41
N ARG A 909 11.04 -51.73 60.59
CA ARG A 909 12.28 -51.66 59.80
C ARG A 909 12.05 -51.97 58.31
N ILE A 910 11.19 -52.93 58.00
CA ILE A 910 10.79 -53.20 56.60
C ILE A 910 10.04 -52.00 56.01
N SER A 911 9.10 -51.43 56.75
CA SER A 911 8.35 -50.25 56.31
C SER A 911 9.28 -49.06 56.07
N THR A 912 10.29 -48.89 56.93
CA THR A 912 11.35 -47.88 56.78
C THR A 912 12.13 -48.07 55.48
N ARG A 913 12.48 -49.31 55.13
CA ARG A 913 13.19 -49.63 53.88
C ARG A 913 12.33 -49.38 52.64
N LEU A 914 11.08 -49.83 52.66
CA LEU A 914 10.13 -49.60 51.56
C LEU A 914 9.89 -48.10 51.34
N TYR A 915 9.77 -47.32 52.42
CA TYR A 915 9.62 -45.88 52.34
C TYR A 915 10.85 -45.22 51.70
N ILE A 916 12.06 -45.56 52.15
CA ILE A 916 13.30 -44.99 51.60
C ILE A 916 13.46 -45.35 50.12
N VAL A 917 13.23 -46.61 49.74
CA VAL A 917 13.31 -47.06 48.34
C VAL A 917 12.23 -46.39 47.48
N GLY A 918 10.99 -46.31 47.95
CA GLY A 918 9.92 -45.63 47.22
C GLY A 918 10.21 -44.15 47.03
N PHE A 919 10.76 -43.49 48.05
CA PHE A 919 11.14 -42.08 47.99
C PHE A 919 12.29 -41.82 47.01
N THR A 920 13.33 -42.65 47.01
CA THR A 920 14.46 -42.49 46.08
C THR A 920 14.05 -42.76 44.64
N VAL A 921 13.21 -43.78 44.39
CA VAL A 921 12.66 -44.08 43.07
C VAL A 921 11.78 -42.93 42.57
N ALA A 922 10.90 -42.39 43.42
CA ALA A 922 10.06 -41.24 43.05
C ALA A 922 10.89 -40.00 42.70
N ILE A 923 11.93 -39.70 43.49
CA ILE A 923 12.85 -38.59 43.19
C ILE A 923 13.57 -38.82 41.87
N TYR A 924 14.08 -40.03 41.62
CA TYR A 924 14.76 -40.36 40.37
C TYR A 924 13.85 -40.12 39.16
N PHE A 925 12.61 -40.61 39.18
CA PHE A 925 11.66 -40.40 38.08
C PHE A 925 11.29 -38.93 37.89
N ILE A 926 11.06 -38.18 38.97
CA ILE A 926 10.76 -36.74 38.90
C ILE A 926 11.97 -35.99 38.32
N SER A 927 13.18 -36.31 38.77
CA SER A 927 14.41 -35.68 38.30
C SER A 927 14.63 -35.94 36.82
N VAL A 928 14.50 -37.20 36.39
CA VAL A 928 14.58 -37.61 34.98
C VAL A 928 13.53 -36.87 34.15
N TYR A 929 12.27 -36.86 34.58
CA TYR A 929 11.20 -36.14 33.89
C TYR A 929 11.49 -34.64 33.74
N THR A 930 11.98 -33.99 34.80
CA THR A 930 12.35 -32.56 34.75
C THR A 930 13.55 -32.28 33.86
N ILE A 931 14.52 -33.21 33.78
CA ILE A 931 15.71 -33.08 32.93
C ILE A 931 15.35 -33.24 31.45
N PHE A 932 14.43 -34.15 31.12
CA PHE A 932 14.01 -34.42 29.74
C PHE A 932 12.92 -33.47 29.24
N MET A 933 12.45 -32.52 30.05
CA MET A 933 11.47 -31.54 29.63
C MET A 933 12.14 -30.48 28.75
N SER A 934 12.00 -30.64 27.42
CA SER A 934 12.56 -29.72 26.44
C SER A 934 11.92 -28.33 26.59
N ARG A 935 12.75 -27.31 26.81
CA ARG A 935 12.34 -25.91 26.87
C ARG A 935 12.83 -25.20 25.62
N SER A 936 11.92 -24.59 24.87
CA SER A 936 12.29 -23.67 23.80
C SER A 936 12.73 -22.35 24.43
N GLU A 937 13.96 -21.93 24.17
CA GLU A 937 14.52 -20.68 24.66
C GLU A 937 14.76 -19.74 23.47
N PHE A 938 14.32 -18.49 23.60
CA PHE A 938 14.60 -17.48 22.59
C PHE A 938 15.98 -16.89 22.86
N GLN A 939 16.94 -17.16 21.97
CA GLN A 939 18.24 -16.50 22.00
C GLN A 939 18.18 -15.21 21.18
N PHE A 940 18.53 -14.10 21.82
CA PHE A 940 18.59 -12.78 21.19
C PHE A 940 20.03 -12.46 20.83
N PHE A 941 20.29 -12.30 19.53
CA PHE A 941 21.57 -11.82 19.01
C PHE A 941 21.41 -10.35 18.63
N SER A 942 22.10 -9.46 19.35
CA SER A 942 22.08 -8.02 19.07
C SER A 942 23.10 -7.68 17.98
N ASN A 943 22.63 -7.08 16.87
CA ASN A 943 23.46 -6.64 15.72
C ASN A 943 24.38 -7.76 15.17
N PRO A 944 23.83 -8.88 14.68
CA PRO A 944 24.64 -9.95 14.08
C PRO A 944 25.42 -9.42 12.87
N SER A 945 26.66 -9.87 12.70
CA SER A 945 27.43 -9.65 11.47
C SER A 945 26.87 -10.49 10.32
N GLU A 946 27.29 -10.22 9.09
CA GLU A 946 26.89 -11.02 7.91
C GLU A 946 27.27 -12.50 8.07
N ASN A 947 28.47 -12.77 8.61
CA ASN A 947 28.91 -14.15 8.88
C ASN A 947 28.06 -14.82 9.96
N ASP A 948 27.75 -14.11 11.05
CA ASP A 948 26.87 -14.64 12.11
C ASP A 948 25.48 -14.96 11.56
N TYR A 949 24.93 -14.10 10.70
CA TYR A 949 23.64 -14.33 10.05
C TYR A 949 23.67 -15.58 9.16
N ASN A 950 24.72 -15.75 8.35
CA ASN A 950 24.84 -16.90 7.45
C ASN A 950 24.98 -18.23 8.22
N GLU A 951 25.73 -18.25 9.31
CA GLU A 951 25.83 -19.44 10.19
C GLU A 951 24.50 -19.77 10.87
N LEU A 952 23.79 -18.75 11.37
CA LEU A 952 22.48 -18.90 11.98
C LEU A 952 21.42 -19.35 10.97
N LEU A 953 21.47 -18.84 9.74
CA LEU A 953 20.57 -19.22 8.65
C LEU A 953 20.77 -20.69 8.25
N ALA A 954 22.02 -21.15 8.20
CA ALA A 954 22.35 -22.55 7.91
C ALA A 954 21.88 -23.51 9.02
N SER A 955 21.89 -23.07 10.28
CA SER A 955 21.60 -23.91 11.44
C SER A 955 20.11 -23.88 11.86
N TYR A 956 19.40 -22.78 11.60
CA TYR A 956 18.08 -22.50 12.15
C TYR A 956 17.08 -21.89 11.14
N SER A 957 17.22 -22.21 9.85
CA SER A 957 16.44 -21.64 8.73
C SER A 957 14.95 -21.47 9.01
N ASP A 958 14.32 -22.45 9.66
CA ASP A 958 12.86 -22.52 9.82
C ASP A 958 12.33 -21.64 10.96
N SER A 959 13.21 -21.13 11.83
CA SER A 959 12.83 -20.38 13.04
C SER A 959 13.55 -19.04 13.22
N LEU A 960 14.56 -18.76 12.39
CA LEU A 960 15.34 -17.52 12.46
C LEU A 960 14.48 -16.31 12.03
N LYS A 961 14.36 -15.32 12.93
CA LYS A 961 13.73 -14.03 12.64
C LYS A 961 14.70 -12.92 12.96
N CYS A 962 15.19 -12.25 11.92
CA CYS A 962 16.12 -11.13 12.04
C CYS A 962 15.39 -9.83 11.65
N PRO A 963 14.71 -9.15 12.59
CA PRO A 963 14.07 -7.87 12.31
C PRO A 963 15.12 -6.81 11.96
N CYS A 964 14.85 -6.03 10.92
CA CYS A 964 15.78 -5.00 10.46
C CYS A 964 15.66 -3.75 11.34
N ARG A 965 16.80 -3.17 11.74
CA ARG A 965 16.84 -1.86 12.42
C ARG A 965 16.36 -0.73 11.50
N LYS A 966 16.68 -0.83 10.21
CA LYS A 966 16.21 0.05 9.13
C LYS A 966 15.41 -0.81 8.15
N THR A 967 14.11 -0.56 8.05
CA THR A 967 13.20 -1.37 7.24
C THR A 967 12.95 -0.80 5.85
N SER A 968 13.54 0.35 5.54
CA SER A 968 13.40 1.06 4.27
C SER A 968 14.78 1.55 3.85
N ILE A 969 15.30 1.04 2.74
CA ILE A 969 16.63 1.37 2.23
C ILE A 969 16.46 1.84 0.78
N GLU A 970 16.92 3.05 0.48
CA GLU A 970 16.85 3.60 -0.88
C GLU A 970 17.63 2.73 -1.87
N TYR A 971 17.06 2.43 -3.03
CA TYR A 971 17.69 1.57 -4.04
C TYR A 971 19.06 2.10 -4.45
N LYS A 972 19.25 3.43 -4.52
CA LYS A 972 20.53 4.06 -4.85
C LYS A 972 21.70 3.67 -3.94
N SER A 973 21.42 3.15 -2.74
CA SER A 973 22.47 2.77 -1.79
C SER A 973 23.12 1.41 -2.10
N PHE A 974 22.45 0.54 -2.86
CA PHE A 974 22.96 -0.81 -3.17
C PHE A 974 22.74 -1.25 -4.63
N LEU A 975 21.99 -0.48 -5.42
CA LEU A 975 21.69 -0.78 -6.83
C LEU A 975 22.32 0.26 -7.75
N LYS A 976 22.97 -0.21 -8.81
CA LYS A 976 23.47 0.61 -9.92
C LYS A 976 22.85 0.12 -11.22
N ILE A 977 22.22 1.03 -11.96
CA ILE A 977 21.61 0.74 -13.26
C ILE A 977 22.37 1.51 -14.34
N ASP A 978 23.02 0.79 -15.25
CA ASP A 978 23.70 1.36 -16.41
C ASP A 978 22.84 1.11 -17.67
N THR A 979 22.61 2.16 -18.46
CA THR A 979 21.75 2.10 -19.65
C THR A 979 22.58 2.30 -20.91
N LYS A 980 22.42 1.41 -21.89
CA LYS A 980 23.10 1.51 -23.19
C LYS A 980 22.08 1.91 -24.25
N PRO A 981 22.16 3.12 -24.82
CA PRO A 981 21.26 3.51 -25.89
C PRO A 981 21.54 2.69 -27.15
N HIS A 982 20.56 2.60 -28.04
CA HIS A 982 20.73 1.98 -29.35
C HIS A 982 21.86 2.67 -30.13
N SER A 983 22.64 1.93 -30.92
CA SER A 983 23.84 2.43 -31.61
C SER A 983 23.59 3.65 -32.51
N VAL A 984 22.37 3.77 -33.03
CA VAL A 984 21.91 4.94 -33.80
C VAL A 984 22.01 6.24 -33.00
N CYS A 985 21.69 6.22 -31.71
CA CYS A 985 21.72 7.40 -30.86
C CYS A 985 23.15 7.88 -30.52
N SER A 986 24.15 7.04 -30.78
CA SER A 986 25.58 7.37 -30.67
C SER A 986 26.26 7.55 -32.04
N SER A 987 25.50 7.53 -33.14
CA SER A 987 26.03 7.61 -34.50
C SER A 987 26.07 9.05 -35.04
N ASP A 988 26.82 9.28 -36.11
CA ASP A 988 26.86 10.57 -36.80
C ASP A 988 25.50 10.98 -37.38
N PHE A 989 24.57 10.04 -37.57
CA PHE A 989 23.25 10.30 -38.16
C PHE A 989 22.34 11.17 -37.29
N VAL A 990 22.59 11.23 -35.98
CA VAL A 990 21.88 12.13 -35.07
C VAL A 990 22.69 13.39 -34.75
N HIS A 991 23.89 13.52 -35.31
CA HIS A 991 24.75 14.66 -35.08
C HIS A 991 24.33 15.86 -35.95
N ARG A 992 24.40 17.07 -35.36
CA ARG A 992 24.01 18.33 -36.03
C ARG A 992 24.66 18.54 -37.39
N ARG A 993 25.96 18.21 -37.51
CA ARG A 993 26.72 18.31 -38.77
C ARG A 993 26.10 17.50 -39.92
N TRP A 994 25.60 16.29 -39.66
CA TRP A 994 24.97 15.45 -40.69
C TRP A 994 23.62 16.03 -41.12
N ILE A 995 22.84 16.48 -40.13
CA ILE A 995 21.53 17.12 -40.36
C ILE A 995 21.70 18.39 -41.21
N GLU A 996 22.68 19.24 -40.88
CA GLU A 996 22.99 20.46 -41.64
C GLU A 996 23.46 20.17 -43.06
N TYR A 997 24.25 19.11 -43.28
CA TYR A 997 24.69 18.69 -44.60
C TYR A 997 23.53 18.30 -45.53
N LEU A 998 22.51 17.62 -45.00
CA LEU A 998 21.30 17.26 -45.75
C LEU A 998 20.34 18.46 -45.92
N PHE A 999 20.57 19.52 -45.14
CA PHE A 999 19.89 20.81 -45.10
C PHE A 999 19.92 21.63 -46.40
N ASN A 1000 19.05 21.43 -47.40
CA ASN A 1000 19.04 22.25 -48.62
C ASN A 1000 17.79 23.14 -48.77
N THR A 1001 17.95 24.46 -48.60
CA THR A 1001 16.86 25.46 -48.69
C THR A 1001 16.77 26.21 -50.02
N PHE A 1002 17.75 26.11 -50.92
CA PHE A 1002 17.86 27.01 -52.08
C PHE A 1002 17.70 26.34 -53.46
N HIS A 1003 17.66 25.00 -53.53
CA HIS A 1003 17.50 24.27 -54.80
C HIS A 1003 16.29 23.33 -54.84
N TRP A 1004 15.27 23.56 -54.01
CA TRP A 1004 14.11 22.68 -53.87
C TRP A 1004 13.26 22.55 -55.15
N TYR A 1005 13.27 23.54 -56.04
CA TYR A 1005 12.54 23.49 -57.32
C TYR A 1005 13.16 22.48 -58.30
N SER A 1006 14.41 22.08 -58.07
CA SER A 1006 15.18 21.17 -58.92
C SER A 1006 14.98 19.69 -58.58
N TYR A 1007 14.33 19.37 -57.47
CA TYR A 1007 14.22 17.99 -56.97
C TYR A 1007 12.78 17.47 -57.01
N ASP A 1008 12.63 16.20 -57.38
CA ASP A 1008 11.35 15.49 -57.31
C ASP A 1008 10.89 15.38 -55.85
N ARG A 1009 9.57 15.45 -55.58
CA ARG A 1009 9.01 15.28 -54.22
C ARG A 1009 9.33 13.93 -53.56
N ARG A 1010 9.77 12.94 -54.34
CA ARG A 1010 10.23 11.62 -53.91
C ARG A 1010 11.72 11.59 -53.54
N ASP A 1011 12.46 12.66 -53.82
CA ASP A 1011 13.88 12.74 -53.50
C ASP A 1011 14.09 12.83 -51.99
N ILE A 1012 14.89 11.90 -51.44
CA ILE A 1012 15.16 11.83 -50.00
C ILE A 1012 15.77 13.12 -49.48
N ARG A 1013 16.51 13.90 -50.29
CA ARG A 1013 17.11 15.17 -49.86
C ARG A 1013 16.06 16.21 -49.45
N THR A 1014 14.82 16.09 -49.95
CA THR A 1014 13.71 16.96 -49.55
C THR A 1014 13.13 16.60 -48.18
N ARG A 1015 13.45 15.42 -47.63
CA ARG A 1015 12.91 14.90 -46.36
C ARG A 1015 13.98 14.48 -45.34
N GLY A 1016 15.21 14.28 -45.79
CA GLY A 1016 16.31 13.66 -45.04
C GLY A 1016 16.70 14.48 -43.82
N GLY A 1017 16.82 15.81 -43.97
CA GLY A 1017 17.08 16.71 -42.84
C GLY A 1017 16.05 16.54 -41.72
N ALA A 1018 14.75 16.66 -42.03
CA ALA A 1018 13.67 16.49 -41.06
C ALA A 1018 13.62 15.08 -40.45
N TYR A 1019 13.86 14.04 -41.25
CA TYR A 1019 13.94 12.65 -40.78
C TYR A 1019 15.03 12.46 -39.71
N PHE A 1020 16.25 12.94 -39.97
CA PHE A 1020 17.37 12.80 -39.03
C PHE A 1020 17.24 13.73 -37.81
N VAL A 1021 16.62 14.91 -37.97
CA VAL A 1021 16.20 15.74 -36.83
C VAL A 1021 15.26 14.95 -35.93
N PHE A 1022 14.22 14.34 -36.50
CA PHE A 1022 13.27 13.54 -35.71
C PHE A 1022 13.94 12.37 -35.00
N LEU A 1023 14.81 11.64 -35.70
CA LEU A 1023 15.57 10.54 -35.12
C LEU A 1023 16.47 10.99 -33.97
N SER A 1024 17.15 12.12 -34.12
CA SER A 1024 17.94 12.75 -33.05
C SER A 1024 17.06 13.10 -31.86
N THR A 1025 15.89 13.70 -32.09
CA THR A 1025 15.00 14.07 -30.98
C THR A 1025 14.41 12.85 -30.28
N LEU A 1026 14.06 11.78 -31.01
CA LEU A 1026 13.61 10.52 -30.40
C LEU A 1026 14.69 9.91 -29.50
N CYS A 1027 15.94 9.91 -29.94
CA CYS A 1027 17.07 9.46 -29.11
C CYS A 1027 17.21 10.29 -27.83
N GLN A 1028 17.15 11.63 -27.94
CA GLN A 1028 17.22 12.53 -26.79
C GLN A 1028 16.06 12.32 -25.81
N ILE A 1029 14.83 12.20 -26.33
CA ILE A 1029 13.63 11.94 -25.52
C ILE A 1029 13.75 10.60 -24.82
N SER A 1030 14.14 9.54 -25.54
CA SER A 1030 14.30 8.19 -24.98
C SER A 1030 15.32 8.18 -23.85
N GLN A 1031 16.48 8.81 -24.06
CA GLN A 1031 17.54 8.86 -23.06
C GLN A 1031 17.09 9.64 -21.81
N LYS A 1032 16.51 10.83 -21.99
CA LYS A 1032 15.98 11.64 -20.89
C LYS A 1032 14.86 10.92 -20.13
N THR A 1033 14.02 10.14 -20.82
CA THR A 1033 12.95 9.35 -20.20
C THR A 1033 13.53 8.28 -19.29
N ILE A 1034 14.50 7.52 -19.79
CA ILE A 1034 15.15 6.46 -19.03
C ILE A 1034 15.96 7.04 -17.86
N ASP A 1035 16.68 8.15 -18.06
CA ASP A 1035 17.47 8.78 -16.99
C ASP A 1035 16.58 9.32 -15.87
N ASN A 1036 15.46 9.98 -16.19
CA ASN A 1036 14.50 10.42 -15.18
C ASN A 1036 13.85 9.24 -14.44
N ALA A 1037 13.43 8.20 -15.17
CA ALA A 1037 12.83 7.01 -14.58
C ALA A 1037 13.81 6.28 -13.66
N LYS A 1038 15.09 6.19 -14.07
CA LYS A 1038 16.19 5.64 -13.28
C LYS A 1038 16.41 6.45 -12.01
N GLU A 1039 16.56 7.78 -12.11
CA GLU A 1039 16.74 8.65 -10.94
C GLU A 1039 15.58 8.49 -9.95
N GLN A 1040 14.34 8.53 -10.47
CA GLN A 1040 13.15 8.35 -9.67
C GLN A 1040 13.08 6.98 -8.99
N PHE A 1041 13.36 5.90 -9.73
CA PHE A 1041 13.37 4.54 -9.18
C PHE A 1041 14.44 4.37 -8.09
N LEU A 1042 15.64 4.90 -8.33
CA LEU A 1042 16.75 4.82 -7.40
C LEU A 1042 16.49 5.59 -6.09
N ASP A 1043 15.66 6.64 -6.12
CA ASP A 1043 15.18 7.37 -4.94
C ASP A 1043 14.02 6.68 -4.21
N THR A 1044 13.41 5.64 -4.78
CA THR A 1044 12.47 4.80 -4.03
C THR A 1044 13.22 3.85 -3.08
N SER A 1045 12.50 3.29 -2.10
CA SER A 1045 13.10 2.42 -1.09
C SER A 1045 12.63 0.97 -1.22
N PHE A 1046 13.59 0.06 -1.10
CA PHE A 1046 13.34 -1.34 -0.79
C PHE A 1046 12.88 -1.46 0.67
N VAL A 1047 11.66 -1.98 0.87
CA VAL A 1047 11.05 -2.07 2.20
C VAL A 1047 10.95 -3.51 2.64
N ASN A 1048 11.60 -3.86 3.76
CA ASN A 1048 11.45 -5.15 4.39
C ASN A 1048 11.58 -5.05 5.91
N THR A 1049 10.72 -5.78 6.63
CA THR A 1049 10.69 -5.79 8.09
C THR A 1049 11.69 -6.77 8.69
N HIS A 1050 12.14 -7.75 7.91
CA HIS A 1050 13.06 -8.80 8.32
C HIS A 1050 14.13 -9.02 7.24
N MET A 1051 15.33 -9.46 7.63
CA MET A 1051 16.36 -9.90 6.69
C MET A 1051 15.86 -11.11 5.92
N ILE A 1052 15.90 -11.02 4.60
CA ILE A 1052 15.57 -12.10 3.68
C ILE A 1052 16.83 -12.80 3.19
N SER A 1053 16.68 -14.03 2.73
CA SER A 1053 17.80 -14.78 2.14
C SER A 1053 18.32 -14.06 0.89
N GLN A 1054 19.59 -14.27 0.56
CA GLN A 1054 20.20 -13.70 -0.64
C GLN A 1054 19.48 -14.14 -1.92
N LEU A 1055 19.04 -15.40 -1.99
CA LEU A 1055 18.26 -15.90 -3.12
C LEU A 1055 16.93 -15.16 -3.27
N ASP A 1056 16.21 -14.94 -2.18
CA ASP A 1056 14.94 -14.20 -2.20
C ASP A 1056 15.15 -12.72 -2.51
N PHE A 1057 16.25 -12.14 -2.04
CA PHE A 1057 16.64 -10.77 -2.36
C PHE A 1057 16.90 -10.64 -3.87
N ASP A 1058 17.72 -11.51 -4.45
CA ASP A 1058 18.04 -11.48 -5.88
C ASP A 1058 16.79 -11.67 -6.75
N ILE A 1059 15.89 -12.59 -6.37
CA ILE A 1059 14.61 -12.81 -7.04
C ILE A 1059 13.73 -11.55 -6.94
N GLN A 1060 13.62 -10.94 -5.75
CA GLN A 1060 12.82 -9.74 -5.57
C GLN A 1060 13.36 -8.56 -6.37
N ILE A 1061 14.68 -8.31 -6.32
CA ILE A 1061 15.32 -7.21 -7.05
C ILE A 1061 15.17 -7.40 -8.56
N ASN A 1062 15.43 -8.60 -9.09
CA ASN A 1062 15.26 -8.86 -10.52
C ASN A 1062 13.81 -8.68 -10.97
N ASN A 1063 12.84 -9.15 -10.17
CA ASN A 1063 11.43 -8.92 -10.45
C ASN A 1063 11.08 -7.43 -10.41
N THR A 1064 11.56 -6.69 -9.42
CA THR A 1064 11.30 -5.24 -9.30
C THR A 1064 11.94 -4.43 -10.42
N ILE A 1065 13.12 -4.81 -10.92
CA ILE A 1065 13.76 -4.14 -12.07
C ILE A 1065 13.05 -4.49 -13.38
N SER A 1066 12.49 -5.70 -13.49
CA SER A 1066 11.73 -6.13 -14.67
C SER A 1066 10.33 -5.49 -14.76
N GLN A 1067 9.78 -5.07 -13.62
CA GLN A 1067 8.50 -4.36 -13.49
C GLN A 1067 8.69 -2.88 -13.76
#